data_AF-A0A1V6H065-F1
#
_entry.id   AF-A0A1V6H065-F1
#
_cell.length_a   1.000
_cell.length_b   1.000
_cell.length_c   1.000
_cell.angle_alpha   90.00
_cell.angle_beta   90.00
_cell.angle_gamma   90.00
#
_symmetry.space_group_name_H-M   'P 1'
#
loop_
_entity.id
_entity.type
_entity.pdbx_description
1 polymer ?
#
loop_
_entity_poly.entity_id
_entity_poly.type
_entity_poly.pdbx_seq_one_letter_code
_entity_poly.pdbx_strand_id
1 'polypeptide(L)'
;MRKVSLFLLLAVLVLTLSFGQVALEEARPAILKAGILKIVDGSDLTANEFKDAVQKAFPGKEGYVAAGTNAVSRTEFITTLVKVLGLSEEAARYAEVVTMAHDERQVPDYAVGAFTTAYRSNHQLLNYRYGHLLEPSAAITKEEAALSFYMALYPPKVGGTITTAVGADAPGFNTLFTSSGLTWTICNIIADGYIGSNQDGFYTPRMIKRIPSLENGLLVLNDDDSMSVTFELRKGMKWHDGAPVTARDAKFQWEVMTSGAPVTSNSYEMSVDRVDIIDDYTFTIHMKEKSGSGYLGSSVYAYYFGWFQIPEHVYRKDFEEAKKANRWEDFVQKVTRNPIMTGPFKFKEYKEGQYIIMDAFDDYYMGRPNIDTIVMKIIPDADVTYASVKNGELDFGRYTLTMKQSLQLEKEHSDIFTVYYVQNIAPDLIFTNFRDPDNLSKTNFYFGDIRVRQALLHAINRDAINSLVYSNKGQVCDTWLTPLHIMRDALTDPSVKKYPYNVQKAKDLLAAAGWKAGKGGTLEKDGKPFKFPMIVAAGSTDALTMAQMIQGMLKQVGIELEIDTKPAVLVWDILPQGKFHAVLSGWGYGLSDEAAYYWTEDMIPSEENAFGGTNYTGWANKKSDEYVYKAFAELDFNKKVEYYIKHLAEWSNDLPYIPLVAPPTPLFAKNYIKSFNAGYDNGLGWIIQNWYVDR
;
A
#
# COMPACT_ATOMS: atom_id res chain seq x y z
N MET A 1 6.82 -27.81 -43.74
CA MET A 1 5.79 -28.84 -43.53
C MET A 1 5.87 -29.32 -42.08
N ARG A 2 4.73 -29.25 -41.36
CA ARG A 2 4.43 -29.74 -39.98
C ARG A 2 5.14 -29.01 -38.82
N LYS A 3 4.50 -28.19 -37.95
CA LYS A 3 3.33 -28.36 -37.04
C LYS A 3 3.50 -29.57 -36.09
N VAL A 4 3.24 -29.59 -34.77
CA VAL A 4 2.55 -28.72 -33.78
C VAL A 4 2.66 -29.42 -32.39
N SER A 5 2.50 -28.66 -31.28
CA SER A 5 2.14 -29.07 -29.88
C SER A 5 3.22 -29.78 -29.03
N LEU A 6 3.42 -29.53 -27.73
CA LEU A 6 2.48 -29.29 -26.61
C LEU A 6 3.31 -28.75 -25.40
N PHE A 7 3.02 -27.55 -24.87
CA PHE A 7 2.53 -27.28 -23.49
C PHE A 7 3.47 -27.68 -22.34
N LEU A 8 3.98 -26.69 -21.57
CA LEU A 8 3.42 -26.21 -20.28
C LEU A 8 3.80 -27.12 -19.10
N LEU A 9 4.22 -26.51 -17.98
CA LEU A 9 4.83 -27.10 -16.77
C LEU A 9 6.33 -27.42 -16.94
N LEU A 10 7.26 -26.85 -16.17
CA LEU A 10 7.25 -26.77 -14.72
C LEU A 10 8.17 -25.63 -14.23
N ALA A 11 7.60 -24.81 -13.34
CA ALA A 11 8.26 -24.02 -12.29
C ALA A 11 9.37 -23.04 -12.71
N VAL A 12 8.91 -21.81 -12.98
CA VAL A 12 9.59 -20.55 -12.65
C VAL A 12 10.39 -20.72 -11.34
N LEU A 13 11.70 -20.50 -11.41
CA LEU A 13 12.55 -20.25 -10.26
C LEU A 13 12.02 -19.00 -9.56
N VAL A 14 11.15 -19.21 -8.59
CA VAL A 14 10.73 -18.17 -7.66
C VAL A 14 11.89 -18.00 -6.68
N LEU A 15 12.80 -17.07 -6.98
CA LEU A 15 13.61 -16.40 -5.96
C LEU A 15 12.66 -15.56 -5.10
N THR A 16 11.88 -16.23 -4.24
CA THR A 16 11.18 -15.59 -3.13
C THR A 16 12.21 -15.39 -2.05
N LEU A 17 12.77 -14.18 -1.98
CA LEU A 17 13.31 -13.70 -0.73
C LEU A 17 12.15 -13.77 0.27
N SER A 18 12.25 -14.70 1.22
CA SER A 18 11.29 -14.93 2.28
C SER A 18 11.34 -13.76 3.24
N PHE A 19 10.54 -12.73 2.98
CA PHE A 19 10.38 -11.59 3.88
C PHE A 19 9.40 -11.93 4.98
N GLY A 20 9.93 -12.66 5.96
CA GLY A 20 9.38 -12.78 7.28
C GLY A 20 10.01 -11.85 8.28
N GLN A 21 9.38 -11.80 9.45
CA GLN A 21 9.92 -11.13 10.64
C GLN A 21 11.33 -11.62 11.03
N VAL A 22 11.70 -12.85 10.63
CA VAL A 22 13.08 -13.32 10.62
C VAL A 22 13.38 -13.83 9.21
N ALA A 23 14.49 -13.38 8.62
CA ALA A 23 14.88 -13.79 7.28
C ALA A 23 15.38 -15.24 7.29
N LEU A 24 15.00 -16.04 6.30
CA LEU A 24 15.52 -17.41 6.16
C LEU A 24 17.05 -17.44 6.06
N GLU A 25 17.66 -16.39 5.51
CA GLU A 25 19.11 -16.22 5.45
C GLU A 25 19.78 -16.11 6.83
N GLU A 26 19.06 -15.62 7.83
CA GLU A 26 19.51 -15.57 9.22
C GLU A 26 19.29 -16.93 9.92
N ALA A 27 18.13 -17.55 9.70
CA ALA A 27 17.76 -18.81 10.36
C ALA A 27 18.55 -20.02 9.82
N ARG A 28 18.67 -20.15 8.48
CA ARG A 28 19.21 -21.34 7.81
C ARG A 28 20.63 -21.72 8.29
N PRO A 29 21.61 -20.80 8.35
CA PRO A 29 22.96 -21.16 8.81
C PRO A 29 22.98 -21.62 10.26
N ALA A 30 22.20 -20.99 11.14
CA ALA A 30 22.11 -21.35 12.55
C ALA A 30 21.52 -22.75 12.74
N ILE A 31 20.43 -23.06 12.03
CA ILE A 31 19.75 -24.36 12.09
C ILE A 31 20.64 -25.49 11.57
N LEU A 32 21.33 -25.30 10.45
CA LEU A 32 22.25 -26.28 9.89
C LEU A 32 23.47 -26.49 10.79
N LYS A 33 24.05 -25.42 11.34
CA LYS A 33 25.21 -25.49 12.24
C LYS A 33 24.88 -26.22 13.54
N ALA A 34 23.70 -25.98 14.09
CA ALA A 34 23.20 -26.71 15.27
C ALA A 34 22.81 -28.17 14.94
N GLY A 35 22.77 -28.54 13.66
CA GLY A 35 22.39 -29.86 13.19
C GLY A 35 20.93 -30.21 13.43
N ILE A 36 20.07 -29.23 13.76
CA ILE A 36 18.64 -29.42 14.03
C ILE A 36 17.97 -30.05 12.82
N LEU A 37 18.23 -29.50 11.63
CA LEU A 37 17.92 -30.12 10.34
C LEU A 37 19.22 -30.36 9.56
N LYS A 38 19.27 -31.45 8.79
CA LYS A 38 20.42 -31.79 7.94
C LYS A 38 20.42 -31.01 6.63
N ILE A 39 19.23 -30.70 6.11
CA ILE A 39 18.98 -29.99 4.85
C ILE A 39 17.83 -29.02 5.10
N VAL A 40 17.92 -27.83 4.52
CA VAL A 40 16.89 -26.79 4.56
C VAL A 40 16.57 -26.39 3.13
N ASP A 41 15.47 -26.94 2.59
CA ASP A 41 14.97 -26.72 1.24
C ASP A 41 13.42 -26.80 1.22
N GLY A 42 12.83 -26.64 0.04
CA GLY A 42 11.37 -26.69 -0.16
C GLY A 42 10.74 -28.09 -0.05
N SER A 43 11.49 -29.14 0.32
CA SER A 43 10.92 -30.48 0.51
C SER A 43 10.14 -30.60 1.83
N ASP A 44 9.20 -31.54 1.86
CA ASP A 44 8.37 -31.80 3.05
C ASP A 44 9.21 -32.33 4.23
N LEU A 45 8.86 -31.88 5.44
CA LEU A 45 9.42 -32.42 6.67
C LEU A 45 8.73 -33.74 7.03
N THR A 46 9.49 -34.82 7.16
CA THR A 46 8.96 -36.12 7.63
C THR A 46 8.86 -36.20 9.15
N ALA A 47 8.00 -37.06 9.68
CA ALA A 47 7.82 -37.20 11.13
C ALA A 47 9.10 -37.63 11.89
N ASN A 48 9.94 -38.47 11.28
CA ASN A 48 11.25 -38.83 11.82
C ASN A 48 12.22 -37.65 11.83
N GLU A 49 12.28 -36.87 10.74
CA GLU A 49 13.08 -35.64 10.72
C GLU A 49 12.59 -34.63 11.76
N PHE A 50 11.27 -34.48 11.92
CA PHE A 50 10.68 -33.60 12.93
C PHE A 50 11.03 -34.05 14.35
N LYS A 51 10.92 -35.36 14.63
CA LYS A 51 11.29 -35.92 15.93
C LYS A 51 12.76 -35.72 16.25
N ASP A 52 13.65 -36.00 15.29
CA ASP A 52 15.09 -35.78 15.42
C ASP A 52 15.40 -34.29 15.66
N ALA A 53 14.71 -33.39 14.95
CA ALA A 53 14.85 -31.95 15.12
C ALA A 53 14.40 -31.50 16.53
N VAL A 54 13.26 -32.00 17.03
CA VAL A 54 12.78 -31.73 18.39
C VAL A 54 13.77 -32.27 19.43
N GLN A 55 14.30 -33.48 19.26
CA GLN A 55 15.29 -34.04 20.19
C GLN A 55 16.54 -33.15 20.30
N LYS A 56 16.98 -32.57 19.19
CA LYS A 56 18.17 -31.70 19.16
C LYS A 56 17.89 -30.30 19.69
N ALA A 57 16.77 -29.70 19.28
CA ALA A 57 16.41 -28.34 19.69
C ALA A 57 15.92 -28.30 21.16
N PHE A 58 15.21 -29.34 21.60
CA PHE A 58 14.57 -29.43 22.92
C PHE A 58 14.79 -30.83 23.54
N PRO A 59 15.99 -31.15 24.03
CA PRO A 59 16.30 -32.47 24.57
C PRO A 59 15.33 -32.95 25.66
N GLY A 60 14.85 -34.19 25.55
CA GLY A 60 13.86 -34.78 26.47
C GLY A 60 12.40 -34.49 26.12
N LYS A 61 12.15 -33.80 25.00
CA LYS A 61 10.80 -33.50 24.49
C LYS A 61 10.44 -34.29 23.23
N GLU A 62 11.29 -35.20 22.76
CA GLU A 62 11.03 -36.02 21.58
C GLU A 62 9.81 -36.97 21.74
N GLY A 63 9.40 -37.25 22.99
CA GLY A 63 8.20 -38.03 23.29
C GLY A 63 6.88 -37.36 22.89
N TYR A 64 6.90 -36.06 22.59
CA TYR A 64 5.73 -35.33 22.08
C TYR A 64 5.51 -35.56 20.57
N VAL A 65 6.48 -36.14 19.85
CA VAL A 65 6.42 -36.35 18.40
C VAL A 65 6.31 -37.85 18.08
N ALA A 66 5.32 -38.23 17.28
CA ALA A 66 5.21 -39.59 16.78
C ALA A 66 6.31 -39.88 15.74
N ALA A 67 6.88 -41.09 15.76
CA ALA A 67 7.82 -41.52 14.73
C ALA A 67 7.08 -41.95 13.46
N GLY A 68 7.68 -41.72 12.29
CA GLY A 68 7.09 -42.08 11.00
C GLY A 68 7.84 -41.48 9.81
N THR A 69 7.59 -42.01 8.61
CA THR A 69 8.21 -41.51 7.36
C THR A 69 7.30 -40.58 6.57
N ASN A 70 6.05 -40.41 7.00
CA ASN A 70 5.09 -39.54 6.34
C ASN A 70 5.43 -38.07 6.59
N ALA A 71 5.01 -37.20 5.67
CA ALA A 71 5.09 -35.76 5.83
C ALA A 71 4.24 -35.29 7.03
N VAL A 72 4.72 -34.27 7.74
CA VAL A 72 4.02 -33.64 8.86
C VAL A 72 3.20 -32.46 8.35
N SER A 73 1.91 -32.43 8.66
CA SER A 73 1.07 -31.28 8.32
C SER A 73 1.41 -30.06 9.18
N ARG A 74 1.10 -28.84 8.71
CA ARG A 74 1.27 -27.61 9.52
C ARG A 74 0.50 -27.66 10.84
N THR A 75 -0.70 -28.25 10.82
CA THR A 75 -1.52 -28.45 12.02
C THR A 75 -0.83 -29.36 13.03
N GLU A 76 -0.32 -30.52 12.61
CA GLU A 76 0.41 -31.43 13.50
C GLU A 76 1.69 -30.79 14.03
N PHE A 77 2.43 -30.11 13.16
CA PHE A 77 3.66 -29.41 13.52
C PHE A 77 3.42 -28.38 14.63
N ILE A 78 2.47 -27.46 14.43
CA ILE A 78 2.29 -26.34 15.35
C ILE A 78 1.65 -26.75 16.68
N THR A 79 0.69 -27.67 16.64
CA THR A 79 0.07 -28.21 17.87
C THR A 79 1.09 -28.98 18.70
N THR A 80 2.05 -29.66 18.05
CA THR A 80 3.14 -30.35 18.74
C THR A 80 4.17 -29.37 19.30
N LEU A 81 4.58 -28.36 18.53
CA LEU A 81 5.57 -27.37 18.97
C LEU A 81 5.07 -26.56 20.17
N VAL A 82 3.80 -26.15 20.17
CA VAL A 82 3.15 -25.48 21.33
C VAL A 82 3.19 -26.34 22.59
N LYS A 83 3.04 -27.67 22.47
CA LYS A 83 3.19 -28.60 23.61
C LYS A 83 4.65 -28.72 24.06
N VAL A 84 5.58 -28.85 23.11
CA VAL A 84 7.03 -28.94 23.39
C VAL A 84 7.50 -27.71 24.19
N LEU A 85 7.02 -26.52 23.82
CA LEU A 85 7.34 -25.24 24.45
C LEU A 85 6.57 -24.97 25.75
N GLY A 86 5.61 -25.82 26.14
CA GLY A 86 4.81 -25.62 27.35
C GLY A 86 3.75 -24.52 27.25
N LEU A 87 3.36 -24.13 26.02
CA LEU A 87 2.41 -23.05 25.75
C LEU A 87 0.94 -23.52 25.70
N SER A 88 0.65 -24.75 26.14
CA SER A 88 -0.68 -25.34 26.02
C SER A 88 -1.75 -24.63 26.85
N GLU A 89 -1.41 -24.14 28.05
CA GLU A 89 -2.35 -23.38 28.89
C GLU A 89 -2.67 -22.01 28.31
N GLU A 90 -1.71 -21.36 27.67
CA GLU A 90 -1.94 -20.10 26.96
C GLU A 90 -2.82 -20.33 25.73
N ALA A 91 -2.46 -21.33 24.91
CA ALA A 91 -3.23 -21.71 23.73
C ALA A 91 -4.69 -22.01 24.06
N ALA A 92 -4.97 -22.67 25.19
CA ALA A 92 -6.32 -23.00 25.62
C ALA A 92 -7.22 -21.79 25.92
N ARG A 93 -6.67 -20.57 26.01
CA ARG A 93 -7.45 -19.33 26.26
C ARG A 93 -8.11 -18.78 25.00
N TYR A 94 -7.69 -19.21 23.82
CA TYR A 94 -8.21 -18.68 22.55
C TYR A 94 -9.30 -19.58 21.99
N ALA A 95 -10.47 -18.98 21.78
CA ALA A 95 -11.62 -19.63 21.15
C ALA A 95 -11.75 -19.33 19.64
N GLU A 96 -10.88 -18.47 19.10
CA GLU A 96 -10.84 -18.14 17.68
C GLU A 96 -9.40 -17.97 17.18
N VAL A 97 -9.20 -18.24 15.89
CA VAL A 97 -7.92 -18.00 15.22
C VAL A 97 -7.77 -16.49 15.04
N VAL A 98 -6.65 -15.94 15.50
CA VAL A 98 -6.31 -14.52 15.31
C VAL A 98 -5.07 -14.43 14.43
N THR A 99 -5.27 -14.18 13.14
CA THR A 99 -4.20 -14.02 12.14
C THR A 99 -4.65 -13.05 11.03
N MET A 100 -3.84 -12.86 9.99
CA MET A 100 -4.18 -12.05 8.81
C MET A 100 -4.39 -12.91 7.55
N ALA A 101 -4.71 -14.19 7.72
CA ALA A 101 -4.85 -15.16 6.63
C ALA A 101 -6.31 -15.32 6.18
N HIS A 102 -6.53 -15.55 4.89
CA HIS A 102 -7.87 -15.69 4.30
C HIS A 102 -8.55 -17.04 4.59
N ASP A 103 -7.76 -18.06 4.91
CA ASP A 103 -8.20 -19.44 5.13
C ASP A 103 -8.16 -19.86 6.60
N GLU A 104 -8.09 -18.91 7.55
CA GLU A 104 -8.03 -19.22 8.98
C GLU A 104 -9.15 -20.16 9.47
N ARG A 105 -10.31 -20.12 8.79
CA ARG A 105 -11.46 -21.00 9.02
C ARG A 105 -11.22 -22.49 8.71
N GLN A 106 -10.17 -22.81 7.96
CA GLN A 106 -9.80 -24.19 7.66
C GLN A 106 -8.99 -24.83 8.79
N VAL A 107 -8.59 -24.05 9.81
CA VAL A 107 -7.90 -24.57 10.99
C VAL A 107 -8.90 -25.40 11.81
N PRO A 108 -8.57 -26.67 12.13
CA PRO A 108 -9.43 -27.50 12.98
C PRO A 108 -9.60 -26.90 14.38
N ASP A 109 -10.78 -27.06 14.99
CA ASP A 109 -11.13 -26.47 16.30
C ASP A 109 -10.08 -26.77 17.40
N TYR A 110 -9.54 -27.99 17.43
CA TYR A 110 -8.55 -28.40 18.43
C TYR A 110 -7.18 -27.70 18.25
N ALA A 111 -6.94 -27.08 17.10
CA ALA A 111 -5.69 -26.41 16.75
C ALA A 111 -5.78 -24.87 16.82
N VAL A 112 -6.98 -24.31 17.03
CA VAL A 112 -7.24 -22.86 17.06
C VAL A 112 -6.26 -22.13 17.99
N GLY A 113 -6.16 -22.57 19.24
CA GLY A 113 -5.29 -21.96 20.23
C GLY A 113 -3.80 -22.02 19.86
N ALA A 114 -3.38 -23.13 19.24
CA ALA A 114 -1.99 -23.30 18.82
C ALA A 114 -1.63 -22.37 17.66
N PHE A 115 -2.51 -22.24 16.66
CA PHE A 115 -2.33 -21.30 15.56
C PHE A 115 -2.33 -19.85 16.06
N THR A 116 -3.30 -19.45 16.89
CA THR A 116 -3.30 -18.09 17.47
C THR A 116 -2.01 -17.79 18.21
N THR A 117 -1.58 -18.69 19.11
CA THR A 117 -0.33 -18.51 19.86
C THR A 117 0.89 -18.37 18.93
N ALA A 118 0.93 -19.14 17.85
CA ALA A 118 2.04 -19.14 16.90
C ALA A 118 2.20 -17.83 16.12
N TYR A 119 1.12 -17.09 15.90
CA TYR A 119 1.13 -15.81 15.17
C TYR A 119 1.20 -14.57 16.08
N ARG A 120 1.17 -14.75 17.41
CA ARG A 120 1.32 -13.61 18.33
C ARG A 120 2.73 -13.05 18.30
N SER A 121 2.86 -11.73 18.34
CA SER A 121 4.14 -11.01 18.26
C SER A 121 5.18 -11.42 19.31
N ASN A 122 4.73 -11.79 20.51
CA ASN A 122 5.60 -12.15 21.63
C ASN A 122 6.11 -13.60 21.62
N HIS A 123 5.57 -14.46 20.76
CA HIS A 123 6.02 -15.85 20.59
C HIS A 123 6.56 -16.09 19.19
N GLN A 124 5.75 -15.68 18.19
CA GLN A 124 6.09 -15.57 16.80
C GLN A 124 6.76 -16.84 16.25
N LEU A 125 6.05 -17.97 16.30
CA LEU A 125 6.56 -19.29 15.93
C LEU A 125 6.38 -19.59 14.44
N LEU A 126 5.46 -18.90 13.77
CA LEU A 126 5.23 -19.02 12.33
C LEU A 126 5.40 -17.68 11.65
N ASN A 127 5.93 -17.75 10.43
CA ASN A 127 6.06 -16.58 9.59
C ASN A 127 4.81 -16.36 8.73
N TYR A 128 4.53 -15.12 8.37
CA TYR A 128 3.51 -14.77 7.40
C TYR A 128 3.99 -15.12 5.99
N ARG A 129 3.23 -15.96 5.27
CA ARG A 129 3.56 -16.40 3.90
C ARG A 129 3.12 -15.37 2.86
N TYR A 130 3.85 -15.33 1.74
CA TYR A 130 3.37 -14.71 0.50
C TYR A 130 2.17 -15.51 -0.02
N GLY A 131 1.04 -14.83 -0.27
CA GLY A 131 -0.19 -15.49 -0.73
C GLY A 131 -1.25 -15.71 0.35
N HIS A 132 -1.00 -15.32 1.61
CA HIS A 132 -2.04 -15.08 2.63
C HIS A 132 -2.92 -16.27 3.02
N LEU A 133 -2.37 -17.49 2.89
CA LEU A 133 -2.99 -18.73 3.35
C LEU A 133 -2.11 -19.41 4.41
N LEU A 134 -2.75 -19.94 5.45
CA LEU A 134 -2.14 -20.81 6.46
C LEU A 134 -1.87 -22.21 5.90
N GLU A 135 -2.75 -22.69 5.00
CA GLU A 135 -2.76 -24.06 4.46
C GLU A 135 -2.61 -25.12 5.57
N PRO A 136 -3.55 -25.19 6.53
CA PRO A 136 -3.36 -25.92 7.79
C PRO A 136 -3.14 -27.42 7.60
N SER A 137 -3.70 -28.02 6.55
CA SER A 137 -3.58 -29.46 6.25
C SER A 137 -2.38 -29.81 5.36
N ALA A 138 -1.73 -28.83 4.74
CA ALA A 138 -0.60 -29.10 3.86
C ALA A 138 0.67 -29.44 4.66
N ALA A 139 1.57 -30.19 4.02
CA ALA A 139 2.86 -30.52 4.60
C ALA A 139 3.67 -29.25 4.88
N ILE A 140 4.30 -29.20 6.05
CA ILE A 140 5.27 -28.14 6.35
C ILE A 140 6.58 -28.43 5.62
N THR A 141 7.17 -27.41 5.01
CA THR A 141 8.47 -27.56 4.33
C THR A 141 9.61 -27.50 5.34
N LYS A 142 10.79 -28.02 4.97
CA LYS A 142 11.99 -27.91 5.83
C LYS A 142 12.45 -26.46 6.02
N GLU A 143 12.22 -25.57 5.07
CA GLU A 143 12.45 -24.13 5.21
C GLU A 143 11.55 -23.49 6.28
N GLU A 144 10.25 -23.80 6.24
CA GLU A 144 9.30 -23.29 7.24
C GLU A 144 9.59 -23.83 8.64
N ALA A 145 9.90 -25.13 8.73
CA ALA A 145 10.27 -25.75 9.99
C ALA A 145 11.57 -25.15 10.54
N ALA A 146 12.59 -24.93 9.71
CA ALA A 146 13.85 -24.31 10.12
C ALA A 146 13.60 -22.93 10.75
N LEU A 147 12.81 -22.09 10.09
CA LEU A 147 12.46 -20.76 10.58
C LEU A 147 11.70 -20.85 11.92
N SER A 148 10.72 -21.74 12.02
CA SER A 148 9.93 -21.94 13.23
C SER A 148 10.78 -22.41 14.42
N PHE A 149 11.71 -23.35 14.19
CA PHE A 149 12.66 -23.79 15.21
C PHE A 149 13.61 -22.67 15.63
N TYR A 150 14.07 -21.86 14.68
CA TYR A 150 14.93 -20.72 14.99
C TYR A 150 14.20 -19.74 15.90
N MET A 151 12.98 -19.35 15.55
CA MET A 151 12.17 -18.42 16.35
C MET A 151 11.83 -18.99 17.74
N ALA A 152 11.60 -20.31 17.84
CA ALA A 152 11.38 -20.97 19.11
C ALA A 152 12.63 -21.00 20.02
N LEU A 153 13.83 -21.03 19.44
CA LEU A 153 15.10 -21.01 20.18
C LEU A 153 15.57 -19.58 20.50
N TYR A 154 15.20 -18.62 19.65
CA TYR A 154 15.58 -17.21 19.74
C TYR A 154 14.32 -16.33 19.67
N PRO A 155 13.45 -16.38 20.69
CA PRO A 155 12.19 -15.63 20.67
C PRO A 155 12.43 -14.11 20.65
N PRO A 156 11.51 -13.32 20.09
CA PRO A 156 11.60 -11.86 20.10
C PRO A 156 11.82 -11.30 21.51
N LYS A 157 12.75 -10.34 21.64
CA LYS A 157 13.00 -9.66 22.91
C LYS A 157 11.96 -8.56 23.14
N VAL A 158 11.23 -8.68 24.23
CA VAL A 158 10.31 -7.63 24.68
C VAL A 158 11.12 -6.53 25.39
N GLY A 159 10.95 -5.30 24.92
CA GLY A 159 11.45 -4.10 25.55
C GLY A 159 11.99 -3.05 24.58
N GLY A 160 12.42 -1.93 25.15
CA GLY A 160 13.28 -0.96 24.48
C GLY A 160 12.54 0.15 23.74
N THR A 161 13.33 1.10 23.25
CA THR A 161 12.83 2.30 22.56
C THR A 161 13.49 2.38 21.19
N ILE A 162 12.69 2.68 20.17
CA ILE A 162 13.16 3.03 18.83
C ILE A 162 12.78 4.46 18.48
N THR A 163 13.66 5.14 17.74
CA THR A 163 13.49 6.55 17.38
C THR A 163 13.45 6.74 15.86
N THR A 164 12.53 7.56 15.38
CA THR A 164 12.44 8.02 13.98
C THR A 164 12.28 9.54 13.91
N ALA A 165 12.28 10.10 12.70
CA ALA A 165 12.06 11.53 12.48
C ALA A 165 11.14 11.83 11.30
N VAL A 166 10.40 12.93 11.43
CA VAL A 166 9.49 13.49 10.42
C VAL A 166 9.76 14.98 10.24
N GLY A 167 9.47 15.53 9.06
CA GLY A 167 9.83 16.91 8.70
C GLY A 167 8.91 18.01 9.24
N ALA A 168 7.75 17.66 9.80
CA ALA A 168 6.77 18.63 10.27
C ALA A 168 5.83 18.01 11.30
N ASP A 169 5.04 18.85 11.97
CA ASP A 169 3.90 18.43 12.77
C ASP A 169 2.79 17.83 11.89
N ALA A 170 2.10 16.81 12.40
CA ALA A 170 0.90 16.31 11.75
C ALA A 170 -0.25 17.31 11.95
N PRO A 171 -1.09 17.59 10.93
CA PRO A 171 -2.25 18.48 11.08
C PRO A 171 -3.33 17.90 12.00
N GLY A 172 -3.24 16.61 12.32
CA GLY A 172 -4.09 15.88 13.25
C GLY A 172 -3.68 14.41 13.29
N PHE A 173 -4.26 13.64 14.21
CA PHE A 173 -3.95 12.22 14.41
C PHE A 173 -5.17 11.31 14.15
N ASN A 174 -6.07 11.74 13.26
CA ASN A 174 -7.16 10.91 12.74
C ASN A 174 -7.38 11.25 11.27
N THR A 175 -7.31 10.24 10.40
CA THR A 175 -7.38 10.46 8.95
C THR A 175 -8.78 10.80 8.47
N LEU A 176 -9.84 10.59 9.27
CA LEU A 176 -11.19 10.99 8.88
C LEU A 176 -11.31 12.49 8.57
N PHE A 177 -10.43 13.33 9.13
CA PHE A 177 -10.48 14.78 8.98
C PHE A 177 -9.27 15.36 8.24
N THR A 178 -8.34 14.52 7.77
CA THR A 178 -7.15 14.98 7.04
C THR A 178 -6.56 13.89 6.16
N SER A 179 -6.16 14.27 4.95
CA SER A 179 -5.48 13.40 3.98
C SER A 179 -3.96 13.47 4.06
N SER A 180 -3.40 14.11 5.10
CA SER A 180 -1.95 14.24 5.27
C SER A 180 -1.24 12.88 5.37
N GLY A 181 -0.22 12.66 4.54
CA GLY A 181 0.59 11.43 4.56
C GLY A 181 1.27 11.17 5.91
N LEU A 182 1.60 12.23 6.67
CA LEU A 182 2.15 12.07 8.02
C LEU A 182 1.09 11.57 9.01
N THR A 183 -0.13 12.10 8.94
CA THR A 183 -1.24 11.59 9.76
C THR A 183 -1.49 10.13 9.46
N TRP A 184 -1.50 9.72 8.19
CA TRP A 184 -1.58 8.31 7.80
C TRP A 184 -0.46 7.47 8.40
N THR A 185 0.78 7.95 8.35
CA THR A 185 1.93 7.26 8.94
C THR A 185 1.75 7.00 10.43
N ILE A 186 1.28 8.01 11.18
CA ILE A 186 1.05 7.86 12.63
C ILE A 186 -0.12 6.92 12.87
N CYS A 187 -1.23 7.07 12.15
CA CYS A 187 -2.40 6.20 12.32
C CYS A 187 -2.11 4.73 11.99
N ASN A 188 -1.22 4.41 11.04
CA ASN A 188 -0.81 3.01 10.79
C ASN A 188 -0.06 2.36 11.98
N ILE A 189 0.49 3.16 12.90
CA ILE A 189 1.14 2.71 14.12
C ILE A 189 0.13 2.60 15.27
N ILE A 190 -0.80 3.56 15.37
CA ILE A 190 -1.72 3.67 16.50
C ILE A 190 -3.11 3.07 16.25
N ALA A 191 -3.46 2.72 15.02
CA ALA A 191 -4.79 2.27 14.67
C ALA A 191 -4.74 1.06 13.72
N ASP A 192 -5.79 0.25 13.78
CA ASP A 192 -5.99 -0.89 12.89
C ASP A 192 -7.22 -0.67 12.03
N GLY A 193 -7.14 -1.21 10.80
CA GLY A 193 -8.27 -1.30 9.89
C GLY A 193 -8.92 -2.65 9.80
N TYR A 194 -10.11 -2.66 9.19
CA TYR A 194 -10.83 -3.88 8.86
C TYR A 194 -9.99 -4.74 7.92
N ILE A 195 -9.33 -4.13 6.96
CA ILE A 195 -8.38 -4.78 6.04
C ILE A 195 -6.99 -4.17 6.16
N GLY A 196 -5.97 -4.97 5.87
CA GLY A 196 -4.60 -4.49 5.65
C GLY A 196 -4.09 -4.94 4.29
N SER A 197 -2.96 -4.39 3.84
CA SER A 197 -2.31 -4.81 2.59
C SER A 197 -0.82 -5.07 2.79
N ASN A 198 -0.32 -6.17 2.24
CA ASN A 198 1.12 -6.43 2.26
C ASN A 198 1.88 -5.59 1.22
N GLN A 199 3.21 -5.66 1.24
CA GLN A 199 4.12 -4.93 0.32
C GLN A 199 3.88 -5.14 -1.19
N ASP A 200 3.13 -6.18 -1.57
CA ASP A 200 2.86 -6.57 -2.97
C ASP A 200 1.47 -6.18 -3.43
N GLY A 201 0.75 -5.47 -2.56
CA GLY A 201 -0.58 -5.00 -2.84
C GLY A 201 -1.70 -6.02 -2.63
N PHE A 202 -1.45 -7.10 -1.89
CA PHE A 202 -2.49 -8.06 -1.56
C PHE A 202 -3.19 -7.70 -0.26
N TYR A 203 -4.53 -7.73 -0.27
CA TYR A 203 -5.33 -7.49 0.93
C TYR A 203 -5.36 -8.70 1.86
N THR A 204 -5.54 -8.41 3.14
CA THR A 204 -5.68 -9.38 4.22
C THR A 204 -6.73 -8.90 5.22
N PRO A 205 -7.48 -9.81 5.85
CA PRO A 205 -8.33 -9.46 6.99
C PRO A 205 -7.45 -9.00 8.16
N ARG A 206 -7.79 -7.88 8.81
CA ARG A 206 -7.09 -7.38 10.01
C ARG A 206 -8.03 -7.36 11.20
N MET A 207 -8.90 -6.36 11.34
CA MET A 207 -9.92 -6.34 12.40
C MET A 207 -11.15 -7.20 12.07
N ILE A 208 -11.38 -7.53 10.80
CA ILE A 208 -12.43 -8.47 10.39
C ILE A 208 -11.88 -9.89 10.32
N LYS A 209 -12.75 -10.89 10.40
CA LYS A 209 -12.42 -12.31 10.26
C LYS A 209 -12.14 -12.71 8.82
N ARG A 210 -12.89 -12.11 7.88
CA ARG A 210 -12.91 -12.49 6.47
C ARG A 210 -13.15 -11.27 5.61
N ILE A 211 -12.46 -11.20 4.47
CA ILE A 211 -12.82 -10.23 3.42
C ILE A 211 -14.19 -10.64 2.87
N PRO A 212 -15.20 -9.74 2.88
CA PRO A 212 -16.50 -10.04 2.31
C PRO A 212 -16.39 -10.35 0.81
N SER A 213 -17.03 -11.42 0.34
CA SER A 213 -17.04 -11.79 -1.07
C SER A 213 -18.35 -12.48 -1.47
N LEU A 214 -18.59 -12.59 -2.78
CA LEU A 214 -19.70 -13.39 -3.30
C LEU A 214 -19.55 -14.87 -2.90
N GLU A 215 -18.32 -15.40 -2.95
CA GLU A 215 -18.03 -16.81 -2.68
C GLU A 215 -18.38 -17.22 -1.25
N ASN A 216 -18.13 -16.34 -0.28
CA ASN A 216 -18.43 -16.60 1.12
C ASN A 216 -19.81 -16.09 1.58
N GLY A 217 -20.61 -15.51 0.65
CA GLY A 217 -21.96 -15.03 0.91
C GLY A 217 -22.04 -13.77 1.77
N LEU A 218 -20.91 -13.12 2.09
CA LEU A 218 -20.89 -11.87 2.83
C LEU A 218 -21.11 -10.65 1.93
N LEU A 219 -20.88 -10.79 0.61
CA LEU A 219 -21.34 -9.83 -0.39
C LEU A 219 -22.55 -10.44 -1.11
N VAL A 220 -23.68 -9.72 -1.09
CA VAL A 220 -24.93 -10.13 -1.72
C VAL A 220 -25.37 -9.05 -2.71
N LEU A 221 -25.65 -9.45 -3.95
CA LEU A 221 -26.41 -8.63 -4.89
C LEU A 221 -27.89 -8.95 -4.72
N ASN A 222 -28.69 -7.91 -4.50
CA ASN A 222 -30.14 -8.02 -4.32
C ASN A 222 -30.86 -7.95 -5.68
N ASP A 223 -32.13 -8.36 -5.71
CA ASP A 223 -32.95 -8.39 -6.93
C ASP A 223 -33.19 -7.01 -7.58
N ASP A 224 -32.99 -5.93 -6.82
CA ASP A 224 -33.14 -4.54 -7.25
C ASP A 224 -31.81 -3.88 -7.65
N ASP A 225 -30.78 -4.68 -7.95
CA ASP A 225 -29.40 -4.26 -8.26
C ASP A 225 -28.67 -3.52 -7.11
N SER A 226 -29.28 -3.43 -5.93
CA SER A 226 -28.61 -2.97 -4.72
C SER A 226 -27.64 -4.04 -4.20
N MET A 227 -26.67 -3.63 -3.38
CA MET A 227 -25.63 -4.52 -2.86
C MET A 227 -25.56 -4.41 -1.34
N SER A 228 -25.41 -5.56 -0.68
CA SER A 228 -25.22 -5.65 0.76
C SER A 228 -23.89 -6.30 1.08
N VAL A 229 -23.09 -5.68 1.96
CA VAL A 229 -21.78 -6.20 2.37
C VAL A 229 -21.75 -6.37 3.88
N THR A 230 -21.55 -7.60 4.34
CA THR A 230 -21.55 -7.98 5.75
C THR A 230 -20.14 -8.12 6.26
N PHE A 231 -19.82 -7.43 7.34
CA PHE A 231 -18.54 -7.48 8.01
C PHE A 231 -18.67 -8.21 9.35
N GLU A 232 -17.74 -9.13 9.59
CA GLU A 232 -17.64 -9.88 10.84
C GLU A 232 -16.35 -9.47 11.56
N LEU A 233 -16.48 -8.72 12.64
CA LEU A 233 -15.38 -8.28 13.48
C LEU A 233 -14.77 -9.45 14.27
N ARG A 234 -13.46 -9.40 14.48
CA ARG A 234 -12.76 -10.25 15.45
C ARG A 234 -13.24 -9.93 16.87
N LYS A 235 -13.23 -10.93 17.75
CA LYS A 235 -13.61 -10.77 19.15
C LYS A 235 -12.39 -10.44 19.99
N GLY A 236 -12.63 -9.84 21.15
CA GLY A 236 -11.57 -9.50 22.11
C GLY A 236 -10.70 -8.30 21.73
N MET A 237 -11.01 -7.61 20.63
CA MET A 237 -10.40 -6.33 20.29
C MET A 237 -10.83 -5.25 21.29
N LYS A 238 -9.89 -4.37 21.65
CA LYS A 238 -10.12 -3.25 22.55
C LYS A 238 -9.60 -1.94 21.93
N TRP A 239 -10.29 -0.86 22.24
CA TRP A 239 -9.79 0.49 22.13
C TRP A 239 -8.65 0.71 23.14
N HIS A 240 -7.80 1.72 22.90
CA HIS A 240 -6.68 2.04 23.79
C HIS A 240 -7.07 2.41 25.23
N ASP A 241 -8.33 2.77 25.46
CA ASP A 241 -8.90 3.01 26.79
C ASP A 241 -9.46 1.74 27.46
N GLY A 242 -9.40 0.59 26.78
CA GLY A 242 -9.83 -0.71 27.27
C GLY A 242 -11.27 -1.10 26.94
N ALA A 243 -12.07 -0.20 26.34
CA ALA A 243 -13.43 -0.53 25.90
C ALA A 243 -13.41 -1.53 24.73
N PRO A 244 -14.39 -2.44 24.62
CA PRO A 244 -14.46 -3.37 23.49
C PRO A 244 -14.76 -2.64 22.18
N VAL A 245 -14.15 -3.09 21.09
CA VAL A 245 -14.52 -2.64 19.73
C VAL A 245 -15.76 -3.41 19.28
N THR A 246 -16.76 -2.71 18.74
CA THR A 246 -18.04 -3.33 18.33
C THR A 246 -18.55 -2.78 16.99
N ALA A 247 -19.57 -3.44 16.43
CA ALA A 247 -20.31 -2.98 15.25
C ALA A 247 -20.94 -1.58 15.42
N ARG A 248 -21.10 -1.09 16.65
CA ARG A 248 -21.61 0.26 16.93
C ARG A 248 -20.61 1.35 16.51
N ASP A 249 -19.32 1.06 16.63
CA ASP A 249 -18.26 1.99 16.20
C ASP A 249 -18.29 2.17 14.68
N ALA A 250 -18.52 1.08 13.93
CA ALA A 250 -18.70 1.12 12.47
C ALA A 250 -19.89 1.98 12.05
N LYS A 251 -21.02 1.79 12.74
CA LYS A 251 -22.22 2.59 12.49
C LYS A 251 -22.01 4.06 12.85
N PHE A 252 -21.36 4.33 13.97
CA PHE A 252 -21.06 5.69 14.41
C PHE A 252 -20.15 6.43 13.42
N GLN A 253 -19.11 5.77 12.93
CA GLN A 253 -18.23 6.28 11.88
C GLN A 253 -19.04 6.70 10.64
N TRP A 254 -19.95 5.86 10.16
CA TRP A 254 -20.87 6.18 9.06
C TRP A 254 -21.79 7.38 9.36
N GLU A 255 -22.34 7.47 10.58
CA GLU A 255 -23.16 8.61 11.01
C GLU A 255 -22.37 9.92 11.03
N VAL A 256 -21.09 9.90 11.43
CA VAL A 256 -20.22 11.08 11.40
C VAL A 256 -20.00 11.57 9.97
N MET A 257 -19.67 10.68 9.05
CA MET A 257 -19.41 11.06 7.64
C MET A 257 -20.65 11.61 6.94
N THR A 258 -21.82 11.04 7.20
CA THR A 258 -23.08 11.45 6.56
C THR A 258 -23.77 12.64 7.25
N SER A 259 -23.12 13.23 8.28
CA SER A 259 -23.71 14.31 9.08
C SER A 259 -23.53 15.72 8.54
N GLY A 260 -22.61 15.91 7.58
CA GLY A 260 -22.14 17.23 7.13
C GLY A 260 -20.91 17.75 7.87
N ALA A 261 -20.30 16.94 8.75
CA ALA A 261 -18.97 17.22 9.28
C ALA A 261 -17.92 17.32 8.15
N PRO A 262 -16.86 18.13 8.30
CA PRO A 262 -15.83 18.33 7.27
C PRO A 262 -14.86 17.13 7.24
N VAL A 263 -15.38 15.96 6.89
CA VAL A 263 -14.62 14.72 6.75
C VAL A 263 -13.93 14.67 5.38
N THR A 264 -12.84 13.92 5.30
CA THR A 264 -12.31 13.47 4.01
C THR A 264 -13.12 12.27 3.56
N SER A 265 -13.85 12.41 2.44
CA SER A 265 -14.67 11.35 1.87
C SER A 265 -14.50 11.25 0.35
N ASN A 266 -14.48 10.03 -0.19
CA ASN A 266 -14.50 9.66 -1.61
C ASN A 266 -15.93 9.36 -2.12
N SER A 267 -16.04 8.79 -3.32
CA SER A 267 -17.29 8.47 -4.02
C SER A 267 -17.91 7.11 -3.63
N TYR A 268 -17.11 6.06 -3.43
CA TYR A 268 -17.57 4.81 -2.80
C TYR A 268 -18.27 5.12 -1.49
N GLU A 269 -17.70 6.11 -0.83
CA GLU A 269 -18.13 6.63 0.41
C GLU A 269 -19.59 7.07 0.46
N MET A 270 -19.92 7.97 -0.43
CA MET A 270 -21.25 8.55 -0.52
C MET A 270 -22.28 7.57 -1.08
N SER A 271 -21.88 6.37 -1.51
CA SER A 271 -22.77 5.35 -2.09
C SER A 271 -23.44 4.43 -1.04
N VAL A 272 -23.00 4.49 0.22
CA VAL A 272 -23.58 3.71 1.33
C VAL A 272 -24.88 4.36 1.80
N ASP A 273 -25.99 3.64 1.65
CA ASP A 273 -27.33 4.10 2.03
C ASP A 273 -27.60 3.98 3.52
N ARG A 274 -27.22 2.85 4.13
CA ARG A 274 -27.45 2.58 5.56
C ARG A 274 -26.53 1.49 6.10
N VAL A 275 -26.40 1.47 7.43
CA VAL A 275 -25.66 0.46 8.21
C VAL A 275 -26.60 -0.19 9.23
N ASP A 276 -26.80 -1.50 9.08
CA ASP A 276 -27.58 -2.34 9.98
C ASP A 276 -26.64 -3.13 10.91
N ILE A 277 -26.89 -3.05 12.22
CA ILE A 277 -26.17 -3.85 13.22
C ILE A 277 -26.93 -5.17 13.39
N ILE A 278 -26.26 -6.28 13.16
CA ILE A 278 -26.83 -7.63 13.35
C ILE A 278 -26.59 -8.09 14.79
N ASP A 279 -25.36 -7.93 15.27
CA ASP A 279 -24.96 -8.18 16.66
C ASP A 279 -23.72 -7.31 17.01
N ASP A 280 -23.16 -7.47 18.22
CA ASP A 280 -22.03 -6.67 18.70
C ASP A 280 -20.77 -6.78 17.80
N TYR A 281 -20.63 -7.83 17.02
CA TYR A 281 -19.47 -8.09 16.16
C TYR A 281 -19.82 -8.23 14.68
N THR A 282 -21.07 -7.99 14.29
CA THR A 282 -21.53 -8.19 12.91
C THR A 282 -22.40 -7.03 12.47
N PHE A 283 -22.05 -6.42 11.33
CA PHE A 283 -22.86 -5.38 10.70
C PHE A 283 -22.91 -5.55 9.19
N THR A 284 -23.96 -5.02 8.58
CA THR A 284 -24.16 -5.01 7.14
C THR A 284 -24.29 -3.59 6.65
N ILE A 285 -23.54 -3.25 5.61
CA ILE A 285 -23.69 -2.00 4.86
C ILE A 285 -24.56 -2.28 3.65
N HIS A 286 -25.42 -1.33 3.31
CA HIS A 286 -26.27 -1.41 2.13
C HIS A 286 -25.92 -0.28 1.17
N MET A 287 -25.77 -0.62 -0.10
CA MET A 287 -25.44 0.30 -1.19
C MET A 287 -26.57 0.29 -2.20
N LYS A 288 -26.92 1.47 -2.71
CA LYS A 288 -28.07 1.62 -3.64
C LYS A 288 -27.85 0.93 -4.98
N GLU A 289 -26.61 0.78 -5.37
CA GLU A 289 -26.20 0.24 -6.66
C GLU A 289 -24.97 -0.64 -6.47
N LYS A 290 -24.76 -1.55 -7.43
CA LYS A 290 -23.54 -2.33 -7.56
C LYS A 290 -22.31 -1.43 -7.66
N SER A 291 -21.30 -1.71 -6.84
CA SER A 291 -20.01 -1.01 -6.89
C SER A 291 -18.85 -2.00 -6.86
N GLY A 292 -17.93 -1.85 -7.79
CA GLY A 292 -16.71 -2.66 -7.90
C GLY A 292 -15.77 -2.44 -6.71
N SER A 293 -15.88 -1.27 -6.07
CA SER A 293 -15.22 -0.97 -4.81
C SER A 293 -15.78 -1.79 -3.64
N GLY A 294 -17.00 -2.33 -3.73
CA GLY A 294 -17.56 -3.22 -2.71
C GLY A 294 -16.97 -4.63 -2.69
N TYR A 295 -16.27 -5.06 -3.74
CA TYR A 295 -15.63 -6.38 -3.81
C TYR A 295 -14.24 -6.42 -3.19
N LEU A 296 -13.45 -5.34 -3.31
CA LEU A 296 -12.04 -5.34 -2.88
C LEU A 296 -11.59 -4.09 -2.11
N GLY A 297 -12.49 -3.14 -1.84
CA GLY A 297 -12.21 -1.91 -1.09
C GLY A 297 -11.15 -1.04 -1.76
N SER A 298 -11.48 0.17 -2.21
CA SER A 298 -10.46 1.11 -2.72
C SER A 298 -9.41 1.41 -1.64
N SER A 299 -8.20 0.84 -1.72
CA SER A 299 -7.16 1.14 -0.73
C SER A 299 -6.50 2.47 -0.99
N VAL A 300 -5.87 2.97 0.07
CA VAL A 300 -5.32 4.32 0.27
C VAL A 300 -6.40 5.34 0.66
N TYR A 301 -7.63 5.21 0.17
CA TYR A 301 -8.70 6.19 0.47
C TYR A 301 -10.06 5.62 0.87
N ALA A 302 -10.24 4.32 1.14
CA ALA A 302 -11.47 3.81 1.76
C ALA A 302 -11.53 4.22 3.25
N TYR A 303 -12.15 5.36 3.53
CA TYR A 303 -12.26 5.94 4.87
C TYR A 303 -13.32 5.24 5.76
N TYR A 304 -14.40 4.60 5.26
CA TYR A 304 -15.44 4.02 6.18
C TYR A 304 -15.06 2.73 6.87
N PHE A 305 -14.74 1.73 6.06
CA PHE A 305 -14.78 0.32 6.44
C PHE A 305 -13.44 -0.34 6.07
N GLY A 306 -12.41 0.48 5.85
CA GLY A 306 -11.07 0.04 5.50
C GLY A 306 -10.09 0.24 6.64
N TRP A 307 -9.98 1.48 7.15
CA TRP A 307 -8.81 1.89 7.93
C TRP A 307 -9.12 2.29 9.38
N PHE A 308 -9.59 3.48 9.73
CA PHE A 308 -9.62 3.84 11.16
C PHE A 308 -11.02 4.24 11.63
N GLN A 309 -11.46 3.59 12.70
CA GLN A 309 -12.77 3.83 13.31
C GLN A 309 -12.66 4.95 14.36
N ILE A 310 -13.79 5.57 14.70
CA ILE A 310 -13.91 6.47 15.86
C ILE A 310 -14.71 5.74 16.94
N PRO A 311 -14.26 5.75 18.21
CA PRO A 311 -14.97 5.08 19.29
C PRO A 311 -16.28 5.80 19.61
N GLU A 312 -17.40 5.10 19.46
CA GLU A 312 -18.72 5.64 19.77
C GLU A 312 -18.80 6.11 21.22
N HIS A 313 -18.35 5.26 22.15
CA HIS A 313 -18.50 5.48 23.59
C HIS A 313 -17.76 6.72 24.09
N VAL A 314 -16.76 7.20 23.35
CA VAL A 314 -16.01 8.43 23.67
C VAL A 314 -16.70 9.64 23.07
N TYR A 315 -17.05 9.59 21.78
CA TYR A 315 -17.32 10.79 21.00
C TYR A 315 -18.79 11.01 20.64
N ARG A 316 -19.70 10.06 20.94
CA ARG A 316 -21.14 10.16 20.64
C ARG A 316 -21.76 11.47 21.12
N LYS A 317 -21.49 11.85 22.37
CA LYS A 317 -22.07 13.06 22.96
C LYS A 317 -21.58 14.33 22.24
N ASP A 318 -20.29 14.43 22.00
CA ASP A 318 -19.68 15.57 21.31
C ASP A 318 -20.19 15.70 19.87
N PHE A 319 -20.37 14.57 19.18
CA PHE A 319 -20.96 14.50 17.85
C PHE A 319 -22.39 15.05 17.82
N GLU A 320 -23.27 14.61 18.72
CA GLU A 320 -24.66 15.08 18.76
C GLU A 320 -24.76 16.58 19.09
N GLU A 321 -23.90 17.08 19.99
CA GLU A 321 -23.81 18.51 20.30
C GLU A 321 -23.35 19.33 19.09
N ALA A 322 -22.30 18.88 18.40
CA ALA A 322 -21.77 19.51 17.19
C ALA A 322 -22.81 19.52 16.06
N LYS A 323 -23.47 18.39 15.83
CA LYS A 323 -24.53 18.23 14.82
C LYS A 323 -25.71 19.15 15.09
N LYS A 324 -26.21 19.19 16.33
CA LYS A 324 -27.33 20.07 16.72
C LYS A 324 -27.00 21.55 16.54
N ALA A 325 -25.75 21.93 16.82
CA ALA A 325 -25.30 23.31 16.69
C ALA A 325 -24.79 23.68 15.29
N ASN A 326 -24.63 22.70 14.40
CA ASN A 326 -23.88 22.81 13.14
C ASN A 326 -22.49 23.45 13.34
N ARG A 327 -21.78 23.01 14.39
CA ARG A 327 -20.43 23.48 14.75
C ARG A 327 -19.50 22.30 14.94
N TRP A 328 -18.75 21.99 13.89
CA TRP A 328 -17.89 20.80 13.83
C TRP A 328 -16.49 21.00 14.40
N GLU A 329 -16.02 22.24 14.52
CA GLU A 329 -14.64 22.59 14.90
C GLU A 329 -14.21 21.93 16.21
N ASP A 330 -15.02 22.06 17.27
CA ASP A 330 -14.73 21.48 18.59
C ASP A 330 -14.69 19.94 18.56
N PHE A 331 -15.60 19.33 17.79
CA PHE A 331 -15.66 17.88 17.63
C PHE A 331 -14.43 17.35 16.88
N VAL A 332 -14.08 17.98 15.75
CA VAL A 332 -12.90 17.64 14.96
C VAL A 332 -11.63 17.80 15.79
N GLN A 333 -11.50 18.89 16.56
CA GLN A 333 -10.33 19.14 17.41
C GLN A 333 -10.18 18.05 18.49
N LYS A 334 -11.28 17.63 19.13
CA LYS A 334 -11.27 16.57 20.14
C LYS A 334 -10.79 15.24 19.57
N VAL A 335 -11.35 14.84 18.42
CA VAL A 335 -11.00 13.55 17.77
C VAL A 335 -9.55 13.53 17.27
N THR A 336 -9.03 14.66 16.80
CA THR A 336 -7.73 14.72 16.10
C THR A 336 -6.53 14.98 17.00
N ARG A 337 -6.69 15.56 18.21
CA ARG A 337 -5.54 15.91 19.08
C ARG A 337 -5.07 14.82 20.02
N ASN A 338 -5.99 14.05 20.60
CA ASN A 338 -5.68 12.95 21.51
C ASN A 338 -6.48 11.72 21.07
N PRO A 339 -6.06 11.05 19.99
CA PRO A 339 -6.84 9.98 19.40
C PRO A 339 -6.88 8.76 20.32
N ILE A 340 -8.06 8.14 20.45
CA ILE A 340 -8.24 6.80 21.01
C ILE A 340 -8.46 5.88 19.82
N MET A 341 -7.59 4.88 19.66
CA MET A 341 -7.52 4.04 18.48
C MET A 341 -7.43 2.55 18.87
N THR A 342 -7.18 1.66 17.90
CA THR A 342 -7.24 0.19 18.04
C THR A 342 -5.92 -0.53 17.76
N GLY A 343 -4.86 0.22 17.40
CA GLY A 343 -3.62 -0.34 16.90
C GLY A 343 -2.64 -0.77 17.98
N PRO A 344 -1.48 -1.30 17.57
CA PRO A 344 -0.50 -1.91 18.46
C PRO A 344 0.15 -0.93 19.45
N PHE A 345 0.26 0.35 19.09
CA PHE A 345 0.78 1.39 19.97
C PHE A 345 -0.31 2.40 20.30
N LYS A 346 -0.23 3.02 21.46
CA LYS A 346 -1.14 4.10 21.89
C LYS A 346 -0.38 5.41 22.02
N PHE A 347 -1.08 6.49 21.70
CA PHE A 347 -0.55 7.83 21.87
C PHE A 347 -0.25 8.11 23.36
N LYS A 348 0.93 8.65 23.66
CA LYS A 348 1.36 8.98 25.03
C LYS A 348 1.50 10.49 25.22
N GLU A 349 2.28 11.12 24.35
CA GLU A 349 2.62 12.54 24.46
C GLU A 349 2.91 13.12 23.09
N TYR A 350 2.46 14.36 22.87
CA TYR A 350 2.85 15.16 21.73
C TYR A 350 3.28 16.53 22.21
N LYS A 351 4.47 16.93 21.77
CA LYS A 351 5.02 18.25 22.00
C LYS A 351 5.28 18.89 20.64
N GLU A 352 4.44 19.86 20.31
CA GLU A 352 4.44 20.59 19.04
C GLU A 352 5.84 21.08 18.67
N GLY A 353 6.24 20.81 17.42
CA GLY A 353 7.55 21.13 16.87
C GLY A 353 8.73 20.35 17.47
N GLN A 354 8.50 19.35 18.34
CA GLN A 354 9.56 18.59 19.00
C GLN A 354 9.42 17.08 18.78
N TYR A 355 8.36 16.46 19.28
CA TYR A 355 8.20 15.00 19.20
C TYR A 355 6.78 14.50 19.43
N ILE A 356 6.56 13.25 19.01
CA ILE A 356 5.42 12.41 19.37
C ILE A 356 5.98 11.14 20.03
N ILE A 357 5.41 10.73 21.17
CA ILE A 357 5.75 9.49 21.88
C ILE A 357 4.53 8.58 21.86
N MET A 358 4.78 7.31 21.53
CA MET A 358 3.76 6.26 21.50
C MET A 358 4.28 5.06 22.31
N ASP A 359 3.45 4.51 23.19
CA ASP A 359 3.77 3.34 24.00
C ASP A 359 3.06 2.09 23.48
N ALA A 360 3.62 0.90 23.71
CA ALA A 360 2.96 -0.36 23.40
C ALA A 360 1.57 -0.47 24.06
N PHE A 361 0.61 -1.05 23.33
CA PHE A 361 -0.67 -1.42 23.87
C PHE A 361 -0.64 -2.89 24.32
N ASP A 362 -0.53 -3.12 25.63
CA ASP A 362 -0.41 -4.45 26.23
C ASP A 362 -1.56 -5.41 25.86
N ASP A 363 -2.75 -4.85 25.65
CA ASP A 363 -3.98 -5.58 25.34
C ASP A 363 -4.24 -5.71 23.82
N TYR A 364 -3.25 -5.45 22.97
CA TYR A 364 -3.41 -5.59 21.53
C TYR A 364 -3.80 -7.04 21.16
N TYR A 365 -4.83 -7.19 20.32
CA TYR A 365 -5.49 -8.48 20.09
C TYR A 365 -4.61 -9.50 19.35
N MET A 366 -3.62 -9.05 18.57
CA MET A 366 -2.58 -9.91 17.95
C MET A 366 -1.35 -10.14 18.86
N GLY A 367 -1.46 -9.75 20.13
CA GLY A 367 -0.40 -9.83 21.12
C GLY A 367 0.36 -8.53 21.26
N ARG A 368 0.77 -8.22 22.49
CA ARG A 368 1.53 -7.03 22.82
C ARG A 368 2.73 -6.86 21.86
N PRO A 369 2.97 -5.66 21.32
CA PRO A 369 4.19 -5.37 20.59
C PRO A 369 5.45 -5.69 21.38
N ASN A 370 6.51 -6.11 20.69
CA ASN A 370 7.77 -6.40 21.38
C ASN A 370 8.50 -5.12 21.82
N ILE A 371 8.33 -3.99 21.12
CA ILE A 371 8.96 -2.70 21.48
C ILE A 371 8.09 -1.93 22.47
N ASP A 372 8.69 -1.31 23.49
CA ASP A 372 7.93 -0.56 24.51
C ASP A 372 7.49 0.81 24.05
N THR A 373 8.38 1.54 23.36
CA THR A 373 8.15 2.95 23.01
C THR A 373 8.71 3.29 21.64
N ILE A 374 7.92 4.05 20.88
CA ILE A 374 8.35 4.70 19.64
C ILE A 374 8.43 6.21 19.91
N VAL A 375 9.58 6.80 19.59
CA VAL A 375 9.78 8.25 19.62
C VAL A 375 9.90 8.76 18.20
N MET A 376 8.99 9.65 17.80
CA MET A 376 9.02 10.33 16.51
C MET A 376 9.43 11.78 16.73
N LYS A 377 10.68 12.14 16.38
CA LYS A 377 11.18 13.51 16.45
C LYS A 377 10.68 14.34 15.26
N ILE A 378 10.46 15.63 15.47
CA ILE A 378 10.11 16.58 14.40
C ILE A 378 11.37 17.37 14.04
N ILE A 379 11.92 17.12 12.85
CA ILE A 379 13.17 17.70 12.36
C ILE A 379 12.93 18.21 10.92
N PRO A 380 12.60 19.50 10.73
CA PRO A 380 12.28 20.02 9.39
C PRO A 380 13.43 20.03 8.40
N ASP A 381 14.67 20.13 8.89
CA ASP A 381 15.85 20.20 8.04
C ASP A 381 16.38 18.79 7.71
N ALA A 382 16.47 18.48 6.42
CA ALA A 382 16.89 17.17 5.93
C ALA A 382 18.38 16.87 6.19
N ASP A 383 19.25 17.88 6.23
CA ASP A 383 20.67 17.70 6.51
C ASP A 383 20.91 17.46 8.00
N VAL A 384 20.19 18.17 8.88
CA VAL A 384 20.16 17.90 10.33
C VAL A 384 19.61 16.50 10.60
N THR A 385 18.56 16.10 9.89
CA THR A 385 18.00 14.74 9.99
C THR A 385 19.04 13.70 9.61
N TYR A 386 19.73 13.88 8.48
CA TYR A 386 20.79 12.96 8.04
C TYR A 386 21.98 12.90 9.02
N ALA A 387 22.38 14.03 9.59
CA ALA A 387 23.40 14.07 10.64
C ALA A 387 22.95 13.29 11.89
N SER A 388 21.68 13.41 12.29
CA SER A 388 21.09 12.70 13.43
C SER A 388 21.08 11.19 13.20
N VAL A 389 20.80 10.72 11.98
CA VAL A 389 20.95 9.29 11.61
C VAL A 389 22.39 8.83 11.83
N LYS A 390 23.38 9.55 11.28
CA LYS A 390 24.80 9.15 11.40
C LYS A 390 25.32 9.18 12.84
N ASN A 391 24.82 10.08 13.66
CA ASN A 391 25.15 10.15 15.09
C ASN A 391 24.46 9.05 15.92
N GLY A 392 23.62 8.22 15.29
CA GLY A 392 22.90 7.14 15.95
C GLY A 392 21.70 7.60 16.77
N GLU A 393 21.21 8.83 16.57
CA GLU A 393 20.04 9.36 17.28
C GLU A 393 18.70 8.90 16.69
N LEU A 394 18.72 8.44 15.44
CA LEU A 394 17.57 7.90 14.72
C LEU A 394 17.87 6.44 14.36
N ASP A 395 16.93 5.56 14.63
CA ASP A 395 17.10 4.12 14.48
C ASP A 395 16.48 3.61 13.19
N PHE A 396 15.45 4.28 12.68
CA PHE A 396 14.76 3.89 11.45
C PHE A 396 14.03 5.08 10.85
N GLY A 397 13.63 4.97 9.58
CA GLY A 397 12.89 6.03 8.91
C GLY A 397 12.32 5.63 7.56
N ARG A 398 11.26 6.35 7.19
CA ARG A 398 10.61 6.32 5.88
C ARG A 398 10.30 7.76 5.49
N TYR A 399 10.66 8.17 4.27
CA TYR A 399 10.65 9.58 3.86
C TYR A 399 11.49 10.50 4.76
N THR A 400 12.29 9.93 5.66
CA THR A 400 13.17 10.65 6.58
C THR A 400 14.45 11.14 5.89
N LEU A 401 14.92 10.40 4.87
CA LEU A 401 16.11 10.74 4.09
C LEU A 401 15.75 10.88 2.61
N THR A 402 16.46 11.78 1.93
CA THR A 402 16.42 11.88 0.46
C THR A 402 16.99 10.61 -0.19
N MET A 403 16.71 10.40 -1.48
CA MET A 403 17.29 9.29 -2.24
C MET A 403 18.83 9.30 -2.19
N LYS A 404 19.44 10.48 -2.39
CA LYS A 404 20.89 10.67 -2.33
C LYS A 404 21.48 10.32 -0.96
N GLN A 405 20.87 10.80 0.12
CA GLN A 405 21.32 10.50 1.48
C GLN A 405 21.16 9.02 1.83
N SER A 406 20.11 8.37 1.34
CA SER A 406 19.86 6.93 1.55
C SER A 406 20.92 6.07 0.85
N LEU A 407 21.27 6.41 -0.39
CA LEU A 407 22.38 5.77 -1.12
C LEU A 407 23.72 5.96 -0.41
N GLN A 408 23.95 7.15 0.15
CA GLN A 408 25.16 7.44 0.91
C GLN A 408 25.19 6.63 2.21
N LEU A 409 24.08 6.53 2.94
CA LEU A 409 23.96 5.72 4.16
C LEU A 409 24.24 4.24 3.87
N GLU A 410 23.64 3.68 2.81
CA GLU A 410 23.85 2.30 2.36
C GLU A 410 25.33 2.03 2.06
N LYS A 411 26.01 2.98 1.41
CA LYS A 411 27.41 2.85 1.03
C LYS A 411 28.38 3.01 2.20
N GLU A 412 28.14 3.97 3.08
CA GLU A 412 29.10 4.41 4.10
C GLU A 412 28.87 3.76 5.47
N HIS A 413 27.67 3.23 5.75
CA HIS A 413 27.26 2.75 7.07
C HIS A 413 26.44 1.44 7.05
N SER A 414 26.70 0.55 6.08
CA SER A 414 26.01 -0.75 5.95
C SER A 414 26.24 -1.73 7.12
N ASP A 415 27.30 -1.51 7.90
CA ASP A 415 27.58 -2.25 9.14
C ASP A 415 26.60 -1.89 10.27
N ILE A 416 26.04 -0.68 10.24
CA ILE A 416 25.10 -0.17 11.26
C ILE A 416 23.65 -0.21 10.75
N PHE A 417 23.43 0.10 9.48
CA PHE A 417 22.11 0.26 8.90
C PHE A 417 21.89 -0.66 7.70
N THR A 418 20.65 -1.11 7.56
CA THR A 418 20.14 -1.66 6.31
C THR A 418 19.25 -0.60 5.65
N VAL A 419 19.45 -0.39 4.34
CA VAL A 419 18.66 0.53 3.53
C VAL A 419 17.83 -0.28 2.53
N TYR A 420 16.54 0.04 2.47
CA TYR A 420 15.56 -0.60 1.62
C TYR A 420 15.02 0.41 0.60
N TYR A 421 14.68 -0.07 -0.58
CA TYR A 421 14.09 0.74 -1.65
C TYR A 421 12.85 0.03 -2.14
N VAL A 422 11.70 0.48 -1.66
CA VAL A 422 10.41 -0.18 -1.91
C VAL A 422 9.67 0.50 -3.04
N GLN A 423 9.01 -0.30 -3.87
CA GLN A 423 8.21 0.21 -4.98
C GLN A 423 7.08 1.10 -4.45
N ASN A 424 6.80 2.18 -5.16
CA ASN A 424 5.75 3.14 -4.85
C ASN A 424 4.62 3.03 -5.89
N ILE A 425 3.41 3.43 -5.50
CA ILE A 425 2.23 3.51 -6.39
C ILE A 425 2.03 4.85 -7.07
N ALA A 426 2.86 5.83 -6.74
CA ALA A 426 2.82 7.14 -7.32
C ALA A 426 3.86 7.28 -8.43
N PRO A 427 3.59 6.86 -9.68
CA PRO A 427 4.49 7.12 -10.78
C PRO A 427 4.65 8.62 -11.03
N ASP A 428 5.86 9.03 -11.38
CA ASP A 428 6.08 10.33 -12.01
C ASP A 428 5.44 10.33 -13.40
N LEU A 429 4.67 11.38 -13.67
CA LEU A 429 3.83 11.52 -14.85
C LEU A 429 3.98 12.93 -15.42
N ILE A 430 3.92 13.05 -16.75
CA ILE A 430 3.63 14.35 -17.38
C ILE A 430 2.14 14.41 -17.69
N PHE A 431 1.47 15.36 -17.07
CA PHE A 431 0.05 15.62 -17.21
C PHE A 431 -0.14 16.47 -18.45
N THR A 432 -0.60 15.91 -19.56
CA THR A 432 -0.83 16.69 -20.78
C THR A 432 -2.26 17.16 -20.85
N ASN A 433 -2.49 18.48 -20.86
CA ASN A 433 -3.84 19.02 -20.95
C ASN A 433 -4.35 18.96 -22.39
N PHE A 434 -5.48 18.32 -22.61
CA PHE A 434 -6.12 18.19 -23.92
C PHE A 434 -6.94 19.44 -24.26
N ARG A 435 -7.21 20.28 -23.27
CA ARG A 435 -7.92 21.56 -23.39
C ARG A 435 -6.91 22.71 -23.47
N ASP A 436 -7.26 23.75 -24.22
CA ASP A 436 -6.45 24.97 -24.31
C ASP A 436 -6.60 25.77 -23.00
N PRO A 437 -5.51 26.11 -22.30
CA PRO A 437 -5.59 26.80 -21.00
C PRO A 437 -6.22 28.20 -21.09
N ASP A 438 -6.15 28.86 -22.25
CA ASP A 438 -6.78 30.17 -22.47
C ASP A 438 -8.26 30.04 -22.85
N ASN A 439 -8.66 28.90 -23.40
CA ASN A 439 -10.06 28.60 -23.71
C ASN A 439 -10.33 27.09 -23.62
N LEU A 440 -10.86 26.64 -22.49
CA LEU A 440 -11.09 25.21 -22.19
C LEU A 440 -12.06 24.51 -23.16
N SER A 441 -12.84 25.25 -23.95
CA SER A 441 -13.71 24.68 -24.98
C SER A 441 -12.96 24.30 -26.26
N LYS A 442 -11.67 24.64 -26.37
CA LYS A 442 -10.82 24.34 -27.52
C LYS A 442 -9.81 23.27 -27.15
N THR A 443 -9.39 22.51 -28.16
CA THR A 443 -8.32 21.54 -28.01
C THR A 443 -6.96 22.24 -27.85
N ASN A 444 -6.13 21.73 -26.95
CA ASN A 444 -4.78 22.21 -26.75
C ASN A 444 -3.96 22.14 -28.04
N PHE A 445 -3.29 23.23 -28.39
CA PHE A 445 -2.51 23.31 -29.63
C PHE A 445 -1.38 22.27 -29.73
N TYR A 446 -0.75 21.94 -28.60
CA TYR A 446 0.35 20.97 -28.55
C TYR A 446 -0.14 19.55 -28.36
N PHE A 447 -1.04 19.33 -27.40
CA PHE A 447 -1.42 17.99 -26.95
C PHE A 447 -2.76 17.49 -27.51
N GLY A 448 -3.39 18.22 -28.43
CA GLY A 448 -4.60 17.76 -29.11
C GLY A 448 -4.39 16.55 -30.03
N ASP A 449 -3.21 16.47 -30.65
CA ASP A 449 -2.88 15.40 -31.59
C ASP A 449 -2.21 14.21 -30.87
N ILE A 450 -2.83 13.04 -30.97
CA ILE A 450 -2.32 11.79 -30.38
C ILE A 450 -0.88 11.47 -30.79
N ARG A 451 -0.50 11.78 -32.04
CA ARG A 451 0.84 11.50 -32.56
C ARG A 451 1.90 12.32 -31.84
N VAL A 452 1.55 13.52 -31.37
CA VAL A 452 2.45 14.37 -30.59
C VAL A 452 2.69 13.73 -29.22
N ARG A 453 1.65 13.27 -28.52
CA ARG A 453 1.80 12.63 -27.20
C ARG A 453 2.61 11.32 -27.30
N GLN A 454 2.36 10.52 -28.34
CA GLN A 454 3.17 9.34 -28.66
C GLN A 454 4.63 9.69 -28.98
N ALA A 455 4.87 10.80 -29.69
CA ALA A 455 6.22 11.27 -29.97
C ALA A 455 6.96 11.70 -28.70
N LEU A 456 6.30 12.37 -27.76
CA LEU A 456 6.90 12.75 -26.47
C LEU A 456 7.41 11.52 -25.72
N LEU A 457 6.57 10.48 -25.60
CA LEU A 457 6.96 9.28 -24.89
C LEU A 457 8.11 8.52 -25.58
N HIS A 458 8.14 8.48 -26.92
CA HIS A 458 9.29 7.95 -27.67
C HIS A 458 10.55 8.82 -27.52
N ALA A 459 10.42 10.14 -27.35
CA ALA A 459 11.54 11.05 -27.21
C ALA A 459 12.17 11.01 -25.80
N ILE A 460 11.44 10.54 -24.80
CA ILE A 460 11.91 10.52 -23.41
C ILE A 460 12.53 9.16 -23.08
N ASN A 461 13.82 9.17 -22.74
CA ASN A 461 14.52 7.97 -22.26
C ASN A 461 14.25 7.75 -20.76
N ARG A 462 13.19 6.99 -20.47
CA ARG A 462 12.74 6.67 -19.11
C ARG A 462 13.76 5.85 -18.30
N ASP A 463 14.52 4.97 -18.96
CA ASP A 463 15.61 4.23 -18.31
C ASP A 463 16.77 5.14 -17.89
N ALA A 464 17.11 6.13 -18.72
CA ALA A 464 18.12 7.13 -18.36
C ALA A 464 17.66 7.99 -17.16
N ILE A 465 16.38 8.36 -17.12
CA ILE A 465 15.78 9.05 -15.97
C ILE A 465 15.90 8.18 -14.71
N ASN A 466 15.45 6.92 -14.78
CA ASN A 466 15.53 6.00 -13.64
C ASN A 466 16.98 5.81 -13.14
N SER A 467 17.94 5.70 -14.07
CA SER A 467 19.35 5.56 -13.75
C SER A 467 19.91 6.80 -13.05
N LEU A 468 19.66 8.00 -13.58
CA LEU A 468 20.24 9.22 -13.02
C LEU A 468 19.55 9.67 -11.72
N VAL A 469 18.21 9.68 -11.70
CA VAL A 469 17.44 10.23 -10.58
C VAL A 469 17.31 9.21 -9.45
N TYR A 470 17.06 7.94 -9.79
CA TYR A 470 16.73 6.90 -8.80
C TYR A 470 17.77 5.77 -8.74
N SER A 471 18.93 5.89 -9.39
CA SER A 471 19.99 4.88 -9.37
C SER A 471 19.50 3.46 -9.74
N ASN A 472 18.58 3.38 -10.71
CA ASN A 472 17.92 2.14 -11.16
C ASN A 472 17.10 1.40 -10.09
N LYS A 473 16.74 2.07 -8.99
CA LYS A 473 15.90 1.50 -7.94
C LYS A 473 14.41 1.81 -8.14
N GLY A 474 14.06 2.70 -9.07
CA GLY A 474 12.68 2.93 -9.51
C GLY A 474 12.25 1.95 -10.60
N GLN A 475 11.00 2.08 -11.03
CA GLN A 475 10.38 1.20 -12.04
C GLN A 475 9.77 2.00 -13.17
N VAL A 476 10.14 1.70 -14.42
CA VAL A 476 9.52 2.34 -15.60
C VAL A 476 8.06 1.90 -15.72
N CYS A 477 7.16 2.88 -15.90
CA CYS A 477 5.72 2.64 -16.04
C CYS A 477 5.27 2.88 -17.48
N ASP A 478 4.39 2.02 -18.01
CA ASP A 478 3.79 2.18 -19.34
C ASP A 478 2.34 2.68 -19.30
N THR A 479 1.71 2.68 -18.12
CA THR A 479 0.35 3.18 -17.89
C THR A 479 0.28 3.96 -16.59
N TRP A 480 -0.91 4.45 -16.23
CA TRP A 480 -1.18 5.02 -14.91
C TRP A 480 -1.13 3.97 -13.78
N LEU A 481 -1.34 2.69 -14.10
CA LEU A 481 -1.18 1.61 -13.13
C LEU A 481 0.28 1.23 -12.93
N THR A 482 0.63 1.00 -11.68
CA THR A 482 1.88 0.33 -11.31
C THR A 482 1.65 -1.18 -11.21
N PRO A 483 2.72 -2.00 -11.31
CA PRO A 483 2.66 -3.44 -11.05
C PRO A 483 2.24 -3.84 -9.62
N LEU A 484 2.07 -2.87 -8.71
CA LEU A 484 1.49 -3.14 -7.40
C LEU A 484 -0.04 -3.22 -7.45
N HIS A 485 -0.69 -2.58 -8.43
CA HIS A 485 -2.15 -2.54 -8.53
C HIS A 485 -2.78 -3.93 -8.72
N ILE A 486 -3.96 -4.19 -8.16
CA ILE A 486 -4.66 -5.48 -8.23
C ILE A 486 -5.02 -5.88 -9.67
N MET A 487 -5.22 -4.89 -10.55
CA MET A 487 -5.48 -5.10 -11.99
C MET A 487 -4.19 -5.23 -12.82
N ARG A 488 -3.03 -5.47 -12.18
CA ARG A 488 -1.72 -5.62 -12.83
C ARG A 488 -1.70 -6.64 -13.97
N ASP A 489 -2.53 -7.68 -13.90
CA ASP A 489 -2.58 -8.72 -14.93
C ASP A 489 -2.96 -8.12 -16.30
N ALA A 490 -3.75 -7.04 -16.32
CA ALA A 490 -4.10 -6.31 -17.53
C ALA A 490 -2.90 -5.67 -18.23
N LEU A 491 -1.81 -5.37 -17.50
CA LEU A 491 -0.59 -4.75 -18.04
C LEU A 491 0.21 -5.72 -18.93
N THR A 492 -0.07 -7.01 -18.85
CA THR A 492 0.65 -8.04 -19.61
C THR A 492 0.07 -8.26 -21.01
N ASP A 493 -1.14 -7.76 -21.28
CA ASP A 493 -1.81 -7.95 -22.56
C ASP A 493 -1.13 -7.17 -23.70
N PRO A 494 -0.88 -7.77 -24.88
CA PRO A 494 -0.22 -7.10 -26.00
C PRO A 494 -0.96 -5.89 -26.58
N SER A 495 -2.26 -5.73 -26.31
CA SER A 495 -3.03 -4.56 -26.73
C SER A 495 -2.69 -3.29 -25.93
N VAL A 496 -2.12 -3.44 -24.73
CA VAL A 496 -1.59 -2.33 -23.94
C VAL A 496 -0.26 -1.88 -24.55
N LYS A 497 -0.25 -0.70 -25.16
CA LYS A 497 0.85 -0.23 -26.00
C LYS A 497 2.05 0.20 -25.17
N LYS A 498 3.23 -0.17 -25.65
CA LYS A 498 4.52 0.24 -25.11
C LYS A 498 5.27 1.11 -26.09
N TYR A 499 5.97 2.12 -25.57
CA TYR A 499 6.66 3.12 -26.36
C TYR A 499 8.15 3.13 -25.99
N PRO A 500 8.98 2.29 -26.64
CA PRO A 500 10.41 2.27 -26.39
C PRO A 500 11.06 3.59 -26.81
N TYR A 501 12.12 4.01 -26.13
CA TYR A 501 12.88 5.21 -26.49
C TYR A 501 13.38 5.13 -27.94
N ASN A 502 12.94 6.06 -28.78
CA ASN A 502 13.27 6.12 -30.20
C ASN A 502 13.09 7.55 -30.75
N VAL A 503 14.20 8.30 -30.78
CA VAL A 503 14.25 9.68 -31.28
C VAL A 503 13.76 9.80 -32.73
N GLN A 504 14.10 8.84 -33.59
CA GLN A 504 13.69 8.92 -35.00
C GLN A 504 12.18 8.73 -35.14
N LYS A 505 11.61 7.75 -34.42
CA LYS A 505 10.17 7.52 -34.42
C LYS A 505 9.40 8.74 -33.90
N ALA A 506 9.92 9.41 -32.88
CA ALA A 506 9.35 10.66 -32.38
C ALA A 506 9.34 11.76 -33.47
N LYS A 507 10.47 11.95 -34.17
CA LYS A 507 10.55 12.90 -35.30
C LYS A 507 9.56 12.57 -36.41
N ASP A 508 9.44 11.30 -36.78
CA ASP A 508 8.51 10.85 -37.83
C ASP A 508 7.05 11.12 -37.45
N LEU A 509 6.68 10.87 -36.19
CA LEU A 509 5.34 11.15 -35.67
C LEU A 509 5.04 12.66 -35.64
N LEU A 510 6.00 13.49 -35.22
CA LEU A 510 5.87 14.95 -35.21
C LEU A 510 5.70 15.49 -36.63
N ALA A 511 6.49 15.00 -37.59
CA ALA A 511 6.36 15.36 -39.00
C ALA A 511 4.99 14.95 -39.56
N ALA A 512 4.51 13.74 -39.24
CA ALA A 512 3.18 13.27 -39.63
C ALA A 512 2.05 14.10 -39.01
N ALA A 513 2.26 14.68 -37.82
CA ALA A 513 1.35 15.62 -37.17
C ALA A 513 1.40 17.06 -37.75
N GLY A 514 2.24 17.28 -38.77
CA GLY A 514 2.35 18.53 -39.52
C GLY A 514 3.39 19.51 -38.96
N TRP A 515 4.18 19.12 -37.96
CA TRP A 515 5.28 19.93 -37.46
C TRP A 515 6.47 19.90 -38.41
N LYS A 516 7.03 21.07 -38.70
CA LYS A 516 8.15 21.23 -39.64
C LYS A 516 9.30 21.95 -38.95
N ALA A 517 10.50 21.86 -39.51
CA ALA A 517 11.64 22.61 -39.00
C ALA A 517 11.33 24.13 -39.05
N GLY A 518 11.36 24.78 -37.89
CA GLY A 518 11.25 26.23 -37.75
C GLY A 518 12.62 26.87 -37.49
N LYS A 519 12.61 28.10 -36.98
CA LYS A 519 13.83 28.84 -36.65
C LYS A 519 14.58 28.20 -35.49
N GLY A 520 15.91 28.16 -35.58
CA GLY A 520 16.77 27.72 -34.48
C GLY A 520 16.67 26.22 -34.13
N GLY A 521 16.04 25.41 -34.98
CA GLY A 521 15.84 23.98 -34.74
C GLY A 521 14.58 23.63 -33.95
N THR A 522 13.83 24.61 -33.46
CA THR A 522 12.50 24.41 -32.87
C THR A 522 11.48 24.17 -33.98
N LEU A 523 10.63 23.17 -33.81
CA LEU A 523 9.57 22.84 -34.77
C LEU A 523 8.52 23.95 -34.82
N GLU A 524 7.83 24.07 -35.95
CA GLU A 524 6.78 25.05 -36.17
C GLU A 524 5.58 24.42 -36.88
N LYS A 525 4.38 24.83 -36.49
CA LYS A 525 3.11 24.51 -37.13
C LYS A 525 2.21 25.74 -37.08
N ASP A 526 1.55 26.06 -38.18
CA ASP A 526 0.63 27.21 -38.29
C ASP A 526 1.24 28.54 -37.79
N GLY A 527 2.54 28.75 -38.05
CA GLY A 527 3.29 29.95 -37.63
C GLY A 527 3.63 30.01 -36.13
N LYS A 528 3.33 28.96 -35.35
CA LYS A 528 3.62 28.87 -33.92
C LYS A 528 4.75 27.87 -33.65
N PRO A 529 5.76 28.24 -32.85
CA PRO A 529 6.81 27.30 -32.46
C PRO A 529 6.27 26.23 -31.51
N PHE A 530 6.87 25.04 -31.54
CA PHE A 530 6.60 23.98 -30.57
C PHE A 530 7.31 24.30 -29.26
N LYS A 531 6.69 25.23 -28.52
CA LYS A 531 7.21 25.76 -27.27
C LYS A 531 6.11 25.83 -26.22
N PHE A 532 6.29 25.20 -25.06
CA PHE A 532 5.29 25.24 -23.99
C PHE A 532 5.93 25.20 -22.59
N PRO A 533 5.27 25.79 -21.57
CA PRO A 533 5.68 25.65 -20.18
C PRO A 533 5.22 24.31 -19.59
N MET A 534 6.07 23.70 -18.79
CA MET A 534 5.74 22.58 -17.92
C MET A 534 5.94 22.99 -16.47
N ILE A 535 4.86 22.90 -15.71
CA ILE A 535 4.87 23.22 -14.29
C ILE A 535 5.60 22.11 -13.52
N VAL A 536 6.47 22.51 -12.60
CA VAL A 536 7.17 21.60 -11.68
C VAL A 536 7.04 22.16 -10.26
N ALA A 537 6.74 21.30 -9.29
CA ALA A 537 6.69 21.71 -7.89
C ALA A 537 8.09 22.13 -7.39
N ALA A 538 8.19 23.32 -6.80
CA ALA A 538 9.39 23.82 -6.17
C ALA A 538 9.74 23.00 -4.91
N GLY A 539 11.03 22.89 -4.58
CA GLY A 539 11.52 22.18 -3.41
C GLY A 539 11.90 20.71 -3.66
N SER A 540 11.48 20.11 -4.77
CA SER A 540 11.93 18.76 -5.17
C SER A 540 13.13 18.82 -6.10
N THR A 541 14.30 18.41 -5.60
CA THR A 541 15.53 18.30 -6.41
C THR A 541 15.41 17.23 -7.49
N ASP A 542 14.69 16.14 -7.18
CA ASP A 542 14.53 14.99 -8.07
C ASP A 542 13.62 15.36 -9.25
N ALA A 543 12.50 16.03 -8.99
CA ALA A 543 11.59 16.52 -10.04
C ALA A 543 12.26 17.56 -10.94
N LEU A 544 13.06 18.47 -10.38
CA LEU A 544 13.79 19.47 -11.18
C LEU A 544 14.85 18.81 -12.06
N THR A 545 15.61 17.85 -11.53
CA THR A 545 16.61 17.09 -12.30
C THR A 545 15.93 16.33 -13.45
N MET A 546 14.80 15.67 -13.16
CA MET A 546 14.01 14.98 -14.16
C MET A 546 13.49 15.93 -15.26
N ALA A 547 12.96 17.10 -14.89
CA ALA A 547 12.48 18.10 -15.84
C ALA A 547 13.59 18.61 -16.76
N GLN A 548 14.81 18.81 -16.26
CA GLN A 548 15.96 19.23 -17.05
C GLN A 548 16.40 18.13 -18.04
N MET A 549 16.36 16.86 -17.64
CA MET A 549 16.61 15.73 -18.54
C MET A 549 15.58 15.71 -19.67
N ILE A 550 14.28 15.81 -19.33
CA ILE A 550 13.19 15.84 -20.30
C ILE A 550 13.35 17.02 -21.26
N GLN A 551 13.67 18.22 -20.76
CA GLN A 551 13.94 19.40 -21.58
C GLN A 551 15.06 19.13 -22.60
N GLY A 552 16.17 18.52 -22.18
CA GLY A 552 17.27 18.15 -23.06
C GLY A 552 16.89 17.11 -24.12
N MET A 553 16.08 16.10 -23.75
CA MET A 553 15.60 15.06 -24.65
C MET A 553 14.61 15.60 -25.69
N LEU A 554 13.65 16.43 -25.27
CA LEU A 554 12.67 17.05 -26.15
C LEU A 554 13.32 18.03 -27.14
N LYS A 555 14.40 18.72 -26.74
CA LYS A 555 15.18 19.57 -27.64
C LYS A 555 15.77 18.79 -28.83
N GLN A 556 16.13 17.51 -28.66
CA GLN A 556 16.69 16.68 -29.75
C GLN A 556 15.69 16.36 -30.86
N VAL A 557 14.39 16.47 -30.56
CA VAL A 557 13.29 16.33 -31.52
C VAL A 557 12.69 17.67 -31.94
N GLY A 558 13.32 18.78 -31.55
CA GLY A 558 12.91 20.13 -31.93
C GLY A 558 11.74 20.69 -31.10
N ILE A 559 11.51 20.18 -29.89
CA ILE A 559 10.51 20.71 -28.96
C ILE A 559 11.22 21.55 -27.90
N GLU A 560 10.75 22.78 -27.68
CA GLU A 560 11.27 23.68 -26.68
C GLU A 560 10.41 23.65 -25.40
N LEU A 561 10.93 23.03 -24.35
CA LEU A 561 10.27 22.94 -23.05
C LEU A 561 10.76 24.06 -22.12
N GLU A 562 9.84 24.85 -21.58
CA GLU A 562 10.15 25.81 -20.51
C GLU A 562 9.79 25.21 -19.15
N ILE A 563 10.73 25.18 -18.20
CA ILE A 563 10.48 24.70 -16.84
C ILE A 563 9.92 25.87 -16.02
N ASP A 564 8.68 25.74 -15.55
CA ASP A 564 8.01 26.75 -14.72
C ASP A 564 7.83 26.22 -13.29
N THR A 565 8.70 26.64 -12.37
CA THR A 565 8.62 26.19 -10.98
C THR A 565 7.53 26.96 -10.22
N LYS A 566 6.59 26.22 -9.60
CA LYS A 566 5.53 26.79 -8.74
C LYS A 566 5.62 26.23 -7.32
N PRO A 567 5.17 26.96 -6.28
CA PRO A 567 4.98 26.38 -4.95
C PRO A 567 4.12 25.11 -5.01
N ALA A 568 4.50 24.05 -4.30
CA ALA A 568 3.85 22.74 -4.43
C ALA A 568 2.34 22.76 -4.17
N VAL A 569 1.89 23.57 -3.20
CA VAL A 569 0.45 23.72 -2.88
C VAL A 569 -0.32 24.29 -4.08
N LEU A 570 0.25 25.28 -4.77
CA LEU A 570 -0.40 25.94 -5.89
C LEU A 570 -0.60 25.02 -7.11
N VAL A 571 0.22 23.98 -7.26
CA VAL A 571 0.08 23.01 -8.36
C VAL A 571 -1.30 22.33 -8.31
N TRP A 572 -1.75 21.96 -7.11
CA TRP A 572 -3.04 21.29 -6.90
C TRP A 572 -4.23 22.23 -7.09
N ASP A 573 -4.05 23.54 -6.93
CA ASP A 573 -5.08 24.55 -7.24
C ASP A 573 -5.20 24.80 -8.75
N ILE A 574 -4.10 24.67 -9.51
CA ILE A 574 -4.06 24.92 -10.96
C ILE A 574 -4.69 23.76 -11.76
N LEU A 575 -4.45 22.52 -11.34
CA LEU A 575 -4.86 21.32 -12.08
C LEU A 575 -6.38 21.26 -12.35
N PRO A 576 -7.28 21.44 -11.35
CA PRO A 576 -8.72 21.44 -11.59
C PRO A 576 -9.19 22.57 -12.51
N GLN A 577 -8.48 23.71 -12.52
CA GLN A 577 -8.83 24.86 -13.34
C GLN A 577 -8.45 24.67 -14.82
N GLY A 578 -7.69 23.61 -15.16
CA GLY A 578 -7.20 23.36 -16.52
C GLY A 578 -6.25 24.45 -17.04
N LYS A 579 -5.68 25.27 -16.16
CA LYS A 579 -4.82 26.42 -16.51
C LYS A 579 -3.34 26.03 -16.66
N PHE A 580 -3.09 24.95 -17.41
CA PHE A 580 -1.75 24.44 -17.67
C PHE A 580 -1.66 23.80 -19.06
N HIS A 581 -0.47 23.78 -19.65
CA HIS A 581 -0.18 22.92 -20.80
C HIS A 581 0.30 21.55 -20.34
N ALA A 582 1.36 21.53 -19.53
CA ALA A 582 1.92 20.32 -18.95
C ALA A 582 2.26 20.53 -17.47
N VAL A 583 2.17 19.46 -16.67
CA VAL A 583 2.68 19.41 -15.29
C VAL A 583 3.51 18.14 -15.13
N LEU A 584 4.69 18.24 -14.53
CA LEU A 584 5.44 17.08 -14.05
C LEU A 584 5.14 16.90 -12.56
N SER A 585 4.50 15.79 -12.21
CA SER A 585 4.20 15.44 -10.82
C SER A 585 4.10 13.93 -10.66
N GLY A 586 4.32 13.44 -9.44
CA GLY A 586 3.88 12.11 -9.03
C GLY A 586 2.40 12.13 -8.66
N TRP A 587 1.67 11.06 -8.98
CA TRP A 587 0.30 10.84 -8.48
C TRP A 587 0.08 9.37 -8.16
N GLY A 588 -0.31 9.09 -6.91
CA GLY A 588 -0.59 7.75 -6.43
C GLY A 588 -2.00 7.31 -6.76
N TYR A 589 -2.12 6.14 -7.37
CA TYR A 589 -3.39 5.42 -7.48
C TYR A 589 -3.32 4.24 -6.52
N GLY A 590 -4.27 4.14 -5.61
CA GLY A 590 -4.36 3.07 -4.62
C GLY A 590 -4.31 1.69 -5.27
N LEU A 591 -3.92 0.64 -4.52
CA LEU A 591 -3.76 -0.71 -5.09
C LEU A 591 -4.99 -1.24 -5.79
N SER A 592 -6.18 -0.78 -5.40
CA SER A 592 -7.48 -1.21 -5.92
C SER A 592 -8.35 -0.05 -6.34
N ASP A 593 -7.72 1.07 -6.65
CA ASP A 593 -8.41 2.24 -7.12
C ASP A 593 -9.05 1.96 -8.48
N GLU A 594 -10.34 2.28 -8.56
CA GLU A 594 -11.11 2.03 -9.76
C GLU A 594 -10.83 3.11 -10.79
N ALA A 595 -10.69 2.73 -12.06
CA ALA A 595 -10.50 3.66 -13.16
C ALA A 595 -11.64 4.70 -13.25
N ALA A 596 -12.84 4.35 -12.77
CA ALA A 596 -14.03 5.21 -12.73
C ALA A 596 -13.83 6.46 -11.88
N TYR A 597 -12.88 6.46 -10.96
CA TYR A 597 -12.57 7.63 -10.13
C TYR A 597 -11.55 8.58 -10.75
N TYR A 598 -11.03 8.27 -11.95
CA TYR A 598 -9.89 8.98 -12.53
C TYR A 598 -10.00 9.27 -14.01
N TRP A 599 -10.70 8.42 -14.76
CA TRP A 599 -10.47 8.31 -16.20
C TRP A 599 -11.73 8.40 -17.07
N THR A 600 -12.87 8.68 -16.46
CA THR A 600 -14.15 8.89 -17.16
C THR A 600 -14.40 10.37 -17.44
N GLU A 601 -15.30 10.66 -18.37
CA GLU A 601 -15.63 12.04 -18.79
C GLU A 601 -16.24 12.88 -17.65
N ASP A 602 -17.02 12.27 -16.75
CA ASP A 602 -17.64 12.91 -15.58
C ASP A 602 -16.62 13.32 -14.50
N MET A 603 -15.44 12.69 -14.51
CA MET A 603 -14.32 13.04 -13.63
C MET A 603 -13.47 14.19 -14.16
N ILE A 604 -13.82 14.81 -15.30
CA ILE A 604 -13.17 16.02 -15.81
C ILE A 604 -13.65 17.23 -15.00
N PRO A 605 -12.74 17.99 -14.35
CA PRO A 605 -13.13 19.20 -13.65
C PRO A 605 -13.78 20.24 -14.55
N SER A 606 -14.95 20.71 -14.14
CA SER A 606 -15.81 21.66 -14.86
C SER A 606 -16.72 22.43 -13.91
N GLU A 607 -17.38 23.49 -14.39
CA GLU A 607 -18.37 24.21 -13.57
C GLU A 607 -19.53 23.30 -13.12
N GLU A 608 -19.92 22.31 -13.94
CA GLU A 608 -21.02 21.39 -13.66
C GLU A 608 -20.77 20.52 -12.42
N ASN A 609 -19.52 20.17 -12.14
CA ASN A 609 -19.10 19.41 -10.95
C ASN A 609 -18.33 20.27 -9.94
N ALA A 610 -18.51 21.60 -9.98
CA ALA A 610 -17.85 22.56 -9.09
C ALA A 610 -16.30 22.44 -9.09
N PHE A 611 -15.73 22.15 -10.25
CA PHE A 611 -14.32 21.85 -10.47
C PHE A 611 -13.81 20.64 -9.67
N GLY A 612 -14.71 19.71 -9.33
CA GLY A 612 -14.38 18.42 -8.74
C GLY A 612 -13.88 17.40 -9.77
N GLY A 613 -13.40 16.26 -9.29
CA GLY A 613 -12.82 15.21 -10.14
C GLY A 613 -11.30 15.29 -10.30
N THR A 614 -10.73 14.26 -10.90
CA THR A 614 -9.28 13.99 -10.95
C THR A 614 -8.77 13.77 -12.38
N ASN A 615 -9.65 13.75 -13.38
CA ASN A 615 -9.27 13.69 -14.80
C ASN A 615 -8.80 15.06 -15.29
N TYR A 616 -7.67 15.53 -14.76
CA TYR A 616 -7.16 16.89 -14.98
C TYR A 616 -6.79 17.18 -16.44
N THR A 617 -6.54 16.15 -17.25
CA THR A 617 -6.17 16.29 -18.67
C THR A 617 -7.34 16.74 -19.53
N GLY A 618 -8.59 16.51 -19.08
CA GLY A 618 -9.75 16.63 -19.94
C GLY A 618 -9.83 15.53 -21.01
N TRP A 619 -9.23 14.36 -20.76
CA TRP A 619 -9.35 13.23 -21.67
C TRP A 619 -10.75 12.64 -21.65
N ALA A 620 -11.35 12.56 -22.83
CA ALA A 620 -12.69 12.06 -23.07
C ALA A 620 -12.64 10.93 -24.09
N ASN A 621 -13.03 9.71 -23.70
CA ASN A 621 -13.05 8.55 -24.58
C ASN A 621 -14.22 7.63 -24.22
N LYS A 622 -15.34 7.80 -24.94
CA LYS A 622 -16.57 7.01 -24.73
C LYS A 622 -16.37 5.49 -24.70
N LYS A 623 -15.44 4.93 -25.49
CA LYS A 623 -15.18 3.49 -25.45
C LYS A 623 -14.51 3.09 -24.14
N SER A 624 -13.52 3.87 -23.72
CA SER A 624 -12.87 3.70 -22.42
C SER A 624 -13.91 3.80 -21.31
N ASP A 625 -14.75 4.83 -21.32
CA ASP A 625 -15.83 5.03 -20.33
C ASP A 625 -16.75 3.81 -20.24
N GLU A 626 -17.20 3.26 -21.37
CA GLU A 626 -18.01 2.03 -21.39
C GLU A 626 -17.30 0.85 -20.72
N TYR A 627 -15.99 0.67 -20.94
CA TYR A 627 -15.22 -0.40 -20.30
C TYR A 627 -15.01 -0.13 -18.82
N VAL A 628 -14.75 1.12 -18.44
CA VAL A 628 -14.54 1.53 -17.06
C VAL A 628 -15.81 1.34 -16.24
N TYR A 629 -16.99 1.75 -16.74
CA TYR A 629 -18.25 1.52 -16.05
C TYR A 629 -18.61 0.03 -15.95
N LYS A 630 -18.32 -0.76 -16.99
CA LYS A 630 -18.48 -2.23 -16.93
C LYS A 630 -17.54 -2.86 -15.91
N ALA A 631 -16.28 -2.43 -15.85
CA ALA A 631 -15.31 -2.88 -14.85
C ALA A 631 -15.75 -2.50 -13.43
N PHE A 632 -16.25 -1.27 -13.27
CA PHE A 632 -16.78 -0.78 -12.01
C PHE A 632 -18.01 -1.59 -11.58
N ALA A 633 -18.86 -2.00 -12.51
CA ALA A 633 -20.01 -2.85 -12.21
C ALA A 633 -19.69 -4.36 -12.28
N GLU A 634 -18.43 -4.81 -12.31
CA GLU A 634 -18.08 -6.24 -12.39
C GLU A 634 -17.50 -6.75 -11.06
N LEU A 635 -17.97 -7.91 -10.60
CA LEU A 635 -17.51 -8.55 -9.36
C LEU A 635 -16.66 -9.79 -9.62
N ASP A 636 -16.75 -10.38 -10.82
CA ASP A 636 -15.81 -11.42 -11.24
C ASP A 636 -14.46 -10.77 -11.57
N PHE A 637 -13.44 -11.09 -10.78
CA PHE A 637 -12.10 -10.51 -10.93
C PHE A 637 -11.51 -10.73 -12.33
N ASN A 638 -11.66 -11.92 -12.91
CA ASN A 638 -11.09 -12.21 -14.22
C ASN A 638 -11.79 -11.43 -15.34
N LYS A 639 -13.12 -11.33 -15.30
CA LYS A 639 -13.87 -10.48 -16.24
C LYS A 639 -13.54 -9.00 -16.06
N LYS A 640 -13.33 -8.56 -14.83
CA LYS A 640 -12.90 -7.19 -14.54
C LYS A 640 -11.54 -6.88 -15.16
N VAL A 641 -10.59 -7.81 -15.08
CA VAL A 641 -9.29 -7.71 -15.77
C VAL A 641 -9.49 -7.57 -17.29
N GLU A 642 -10.42 -8.30 -17.91
CA GLU A 642 -10.72 -8.15 -19.35
C GLU A 642 -11.21 -6.74 -19.72
N TYR A 643 -12.01 -6.10 -18.86
CA TYR A 643 -12.44 -4.71 -19.07
C TYR A 643 -11.28 -3.73 -18.88
N TYR A 644 -10.42 -3.95 -17.88
CA TYR A 644 -9.21 -3.15 -17.68
C TYR A 644 -8.24 -3.26 -18.85
N ILE A 645 -8.07 -4.44 -19.47
CA ILE A 645 -7.27 -4.60 -20.69
C ILE A 645 -7.78 -3.65 -21.79
N LYS A 646 -9.09 -3.61 -22.01
CA LYS A 646 -9.70 -2.76 -23.04
C LYS A 646 -9.57 -1.27 -22.71
N HIS A 647 -9.78 -0.89 -21.44
CA HIS A 647 -9.54 0.47 -20.98
C HIS A 647 -8.07 0.88 -21.19
N LEU A 648 -7.12 0.06 -20.76
CA LEU A 648 -5.69 0.35 -20.87
C LEU A 648 -5.20 0.34 -22.32
N ALA A 649 -5.81 -0.42 -23.23
CA ALA A 649 -5.53 -0.35 -24.66
C ALA A 649 -5.90 1.01 -25.26
N GLU A 650 -7.06 1.57 -24.88
CA GLU A 650 -7.47 2.93 -25.28
C GLU A 650 -6.60 3.99 -24.59
N TRP A 651 -6.39 3.88 -23.27
CA TRP A 651 -5.57 4.81 -22.49
C TRP A 651 -4.13 4.86 -22.98
N SER A 652 -3.48 3.71 -23.21
CA SER A 652 -2.09 3.65 -23.69
C SER A 652 -1.96 4.07 -25.15
N ASN A 653 -3.02 3.97 -25.96
CA ASN A 653 -3.05 4.55 -27.28
C ASN A 653 -3.08 6.08 -27.21
N ASP A 654 -4.02 6.61 -26.43
CA ASP A 654 -4.30 8.03 -26.34
C ASP A 654 -3.28 8.79 -25.51
N LEU A 655 -2.64 8.17 -24.51
CA LEU A 655 -1.65 8.78 -23.61
C LEU A 655 -2.14 10.11 -23.00
N PRO A 656 -3.22 10.11 -22.18
CA PRO A 656 -3.64 11.31 -21.46
C PRO A 656 -2.55 11.82 -20.51
N TYR A 657 -1.80 10.89 -19.90
CA TYR A 657 -0.51 11.16 -19.26
C TYR A 657 0.63 10.50 -20.02
N ILE A 658 1.82 11.07 -19.87
CA ILE A 658 3.09 10.46 -20.28
C ILE A 658 3.69 9.78 -19.04
N PRO A 659 3.57 8.44 -18.92
CA PRO A 659 4.11 7.71 -17.77
C PRO A 659 5.63 7.64 -17.82
N LEU A 660 6.28 7.94 -16.69
CA LEU A 660 7.74 7.95 -16.56
C LEU A 660 8.21 6.78 -15.70
N VAL A 661 8.47 7.05 -14.42
CA VAL A 661 9.10 6.11 -13.49
C VAL A 661 8.35 6.20 -12.16
N ALA A 662 7.98 5.05 -11.58
CA ALA A 662 7.63 4.97 -10.17
C ALA A 662 8.90 5.10 -9.33
N PRO A 663 9.06 6.18 -8.54
CA PRO A 663 10.20 6.35 -7.66
C PRO A 663 10.20 5.26 -6.58
N PRO A 664 11.36 4.78 -6.14
CA PRO A 664 11.43 3.98 -4.93
C PRO A 664 11.14 4.88 -3.72
N THR A 665 10.52 4.31 -2.69
CA THR A 665 10.53 4.89 -1.35
C THR A 665 11.75 4.35 -0.61
N PRO A 666 12.73 5.18 -0.24
CA PRO A 666 13.82 4.74 0.61
C PRO A 666 13.36 4.60 2.06
N LEU A 667 13.77 3.51 2.70
CA LEU A 667 13.64 3.27 4.13
C LEU A 667 15.00 2.87 4.68
N PHE A 668 15.22 3.11 5.97
CA PHE A 668 16.38 2.55 6.66
C PHE A 668 15.98 2.06 8.05
N ALA A 669 16.75 1.12 8.56
CA ALA A 669 16.69 0.68 9.95
C ALA A 669 18.09 0.27 10.43
N LYS A 670 18.38 0.47 11.71
CA LYS A 670 19.57 -0.10 12.35
C LYS A 670 19.46 -1.62 12.34
N ASN A 671 20.59 -2.29 12.13
CA ASN A 671 20.68 -3.75 12.00
C ASN A 671 20.20 -4.53 13.24
N TYR A 672 20.15 -3.88 14.42
CA TYR A 672 19.58 -4.47 15.63
C TYR A 672 18.05 -4.49 15.63
N ILE A 673 17.37 -3.75 14.75
CA ILE A 673 15.92 -3.80 14.61
C ILE A 673 15.61 -5.00 13.73
N LYS A 674 15.11 -6.04 14.37
CA LYS A 674 14.71 -7.29 13.72
C LYS A 674 13.25 -7.19 13.30
N SER A 675 12.86 -8.02 12.33
CA SER A 675 11.53 -8.00 11.71
C SER A 675 11.15 -6.70 11.00
N PHE A 676 12.10 -5.78 10.79
CA PHE A 676 11.82 -4.55 10.06
C PHE A 676 11.36 -4.89 8.65
N ASN A 677 10.13 -4.48 8.33
CA ASN A 677 9.52 -4.71 7.03
C ASN A 677 8.91 -3.41 6.52
N ALA A 678 9.22 -3.11 5.27
CA ALA A 678 8.62 -2.02 4.55
C ALA A 678 7.33 -2.53 3.91
N GLY A 679 6.21 -2.41 4.63
CA GLY A 679 4.92 -2.67 4.01
C GLY A 679 4.60 -1.70 2.89
N TYR A 680 3.53 -2.03 2.18
CA TYR A 680 3.02 -1.24 1.08
C TYR A 680 2.43 0.10 1.54
N ASP A 681 1.70 0.09 2.67
CA ASP A 681 0.80 1.18 3.03
C ASP A 681 1.57 2.51 3.11
N ASN A 682 0.91 3.67 3.00
CA ASN A 682 1.58 4.98 3.08
C ASN A 682 2.18 5.33 4.47
N GLY A 683 2.26 4.37 5.39
CA GLY A 683 2.81 4.51 6.73
C GLY A 683 4.04 3.65 7.03
N LEU A 684 4.94 4.25 7.78
CA LEU A 684 5.98 3.53 8.50
C LEU A 684 5.32 2.64 9.57
N GLY A 685 5.72 1.37 9.65
CA GLY A 685 5.23 0.46 10.70
C GLY A 685 4.25 -0.64 10.27
N TRP A 686 4.27 -1.06 9.00
CA TRP A 686 3.62 -2.32 8.62
C TRP A 686 4.14 -3.47 9.49
N ILE A 687 3.21 -4.21 10.10
CA ILE A 687 3.46 -5.28 11.07
C ILE A 687 4.40 -4.91 12.23
N ILE A 688 4.46 -3.62 12.62
CA ILE A 688 5.38 -3.08 13.63
C ILE A 688 5.28 -3.75 15.00
N GLN A 689 4.13 -4.34 15.33
CA GLN A 689 3.95 -5.13 16.56
C GLN A 689 5.00 -6.26 16.69
N ASN A 690 5.52 -6.75 15.56
CA ASN A 690 6.46 -7.86 15.50
C ASN A 690 7.93 -7.43 15.49
N TRP A 691 8.20 -6.13 15.37
CA TRP A 691 9.56 -5.61 15.42
C TRP A 691 10.11 -5.75 16.83
N TYR A 692 11.38 -6.09 16.97
CA TYR A 692 12.06 -6.19 18.26
C TYR A 692 13.50 -5.72 18.16
N VAL A 693 14.09 -5.39 19.31
CA VAL A 693 15.45 -4.86 19.42
C VAL A 693 16.39 -5.96 19.92
N ASP A 694 17.43 -6.26 19.14
CA ASP A 694 18.48 -7.22 19.47
C ASP A 694 19.87 -6.58 19.37
N ARG A 695 20.33 -6.00 20.49
CA ARG A 695 21.60 -5.26 20.61
C ARG A 695 22.80 -6.13 20.94
#